data_AF-A0AA36INW0-F1
#
_entry.id   AF-A0AA36INW0-F1
#
_cell.length_a   1.000
_cell.length_b   1.000
_cell.length_c   1.000
_cell.angle_alpha   90.00
_cell.angle_beta   90.00
_cell.angle_gamma   90.00
#
_symmetry.space_group_name_H-M   'P 1'
#
loop_
_entity.id
_entity.type
_entity.pdbx_description
1 polymer ?
#
loop_
_entity_poly.entity_id
_entity_poly.type
_entity_poly.pdbx_seq_one_letter_code
_entity_poly.pdbx_strand_id
1 'polypeptide(L)'
;MAGLRSFLGGAAEVAAVSASDSMPIILPAGQLPASLCACIRLTSAQLNQPTSTAVAQEELQDKMRQAVMDLRAQGAVSIAVRKIAETVDLTSLTPELIVSTTMKSILDGNGKVKKPELQSQGLEIHFLVAAADVPRCRGALEATVAKWSDTSFFQTMRPKHRPAWFTDAVLHKLRGKEKAARGAWKKQLQEDPAMRGVLLWQLSTLAQTVQEILTELDFVQDGPFAANPGSPLRWLDVNMYHVCQHFILPMTKEQECSYVELVASDLQPPEWMVSHAWSTQFAATASMLAKHSSSRNQEEDSAHSWKQTSYWCCTLANNQHDLSPLREADLLKTPFARVLLSNACAGTVLLCDTAVTPLRRVWCVFEAHLTQLLRSGHAKLSNKCSHFMDLVAFHEGQSVSESVAILQDGLVGWHEISAGLARFPLEVARVGTTVDVRMAQATLQCDRRAIMNHIAFGKASQDVPAIDHSSYDELNVFVHSAFASAELYRLACERPAGCVERARELLAMGADPNSFVREGNTAILALVGADPTQPTPADLPLLQEMVSLLVASGARLNHVNSHMQTALDHIIATDEASPAAVFLRSQGAVSFEESASAAEELWNSRIKAVLRRGGFGAPTDEDRSHSKPTQAFGGAGGGGSGAKLLGRAEQSLREVASLTKIYPASVCSIETPSGPHDKLGLRGKAVLAALKAAGAPNPFELRCSGPYHPRGSLPLLRVQISLVDKSNPSEAQATNRGLQDVTSIATLPERALSLRRTSA
;
A
#
# COMPACT_ATOMS: atom_id res chain seq x y z
N MET A 1 -42.62 33.29 -11.40
CA MET A 1 -43.00 34.39 -10.47
C MET A 1 -44.49 34.37 -10.10
N ALA A 2 -45.44 34.45 -11.04
CA ALA A 2 -46.88 34.37 -10.73
C ALA A 2 -47.28 33.05 -10.04
N GLY A 3 -46.75 31.91 -10.51
CA GLY A 3 -46.94 30.61 -9.84
C GLY A 3 -46.36 30.55 -8.42
N LEU A 4 -45.22 31.21 -8.16
CA LEU A 4 -44.59 31.28 -6.84
C LEU A 4 -45.43 32.12 -5.85
N ARG A 5 -46.03 33.24 -6.31
CA ARG A 5 -46.97 34.04 -5.50
C ARG A 5 -48.25 33.29 -5.17
N SER A 6 -48.77 32.51 -6.12
CA SER A 6 -49.93 31.65 -5.91
C SER A 6 -49.63 30.51 -4.93
N PHE A 7 -48.43 29.93 -4.99
CA PHE A 7 -47.99 28.85 -4.11
C PHE A 7 -47.72 29.31 -2.67
N LEU A 8 -47.27 30.56 -2.48
CA LEU A 8 -47.01 31.17 -1.16
C LEU A 8 -48.23 31.88 -0.54
N GLY A 9 -49.43 31.68 -1.09
CA GLY A 9 -50.68 32.18 -0.49
C GLY A 9 -50.81 33.70 -0.39
N GLY A 10 -50.11 34.48 -1.23
CA GLY A 10 -50.21 35.95 -1.24
C GLY A 10 -49.57 36.69 -0.07
N ALA A 11 -48.90 35.99 0.86
CA ALA A 11 -48.38 36.58 2.10
C ALA A 11 -46.90 37.05 2.05
N ALA A 12 -46.22 36.88 0.92
CA ALA A 12 -44.82 37.27 0.74
C ALA A 12 -44.65 38.24 -0.44
N GLU A 13 -43.97 39.37 -0.20
CA GLU A 13 -43.49 40.26 -1.26
C GLU A 13 -42.28 39.61 -1.95
N VAL A 14 -42.47 39.22 -3.21
CA VAL A 14 -41.40 38.73 -4.07
C VAL A 14 -41.02 39.87 -5.03
N ALA A 15 -39.84 40.44 -4.84
CA ALA A 15 -39.24 41.43 -5.73
C ALA A 15 -38.12 40.78 -6.57
N ALA A 16 -38.13 41.02 -7.87
CA ALA A 16 -37.01 40.67 -8.74
C ALA A 16 -35.99 41.82 -8.70
N VAL A 17 -34.72 41.49 -8.48
CA VAL A 17 -33.62 42.47 -8.63
C VAL A 17 -32.96 42.17 -9.96
N SER A 18 -33.13 43.08 -10.93
CA SER A 18 -32.41 43.08 -12.20
C SER A 18 -30.97 43.51 -11.95
N ALA A 19 -30.00 42.77 -12.48
CA ALA A 19 -28.68 43.32 -12.73
C ALA A 19 -28.77 44.14 -14.03
N SER A 20 -28.60 45.45 -13.92
CA SER A 20 -28.67 46.51 -14.94
C SER A 20 -29.98 47.30 -15.01
N ASP A 21 -29.83 48.61 -14.80
CA ASP A 21 -30.76 49.66 -15.19
C ASP A 21 -30.67 49.86 -16.71
N SER A 22 -31.58 49.26 -17.47
CA SER A 22 -32.18 49.85 -18.70
C SER A 22 -33.11 48.85 -19.41
N MET A 23 -34.41 49.20 -19.46
CA MET A 23 -35.51 48.62 -20.25
C MET A 23 -35.95 47.15 -19.95
N PRO A 24 -37.27 46.88 -19.89
CA PRO A 24 -37.79 45.53 -19.69
C PRO A 24 -37.68 44.71 -20.99
N ILE A 25 -36.86 43.67 -20.98
CA ILE A 25 -36.83 42.67 -22.04
C ILE A 25 -38.00 41.71 -21.83
N ILE A 26 -38.95 41.67 -22.77
CA ILE A 26 -39.99 40.65 -22.83
C ILE A 26 -39.35 39.38 -23.43
N LEU A 27 -39.17 38.34 -22.62
CA LEU A 27 -38.71 37.04 -23.08
C LEU A 27 -39.89 36.10 -23.42
N PRO A 28 -39.77 35.24 -24.44
CA PRO A 28 -40.80 34.25 -24.78
C PRO A 28 -41.01 33.23 -23.66
N ALA A 29 -42.22 32.70 -23.52
CA ALA A 29 -42.55 31.67 -22.53
C ALA A 29 -41.68 30.41 -22.74
N GLY A 30 -40.83 30.09 -21.77
CA GLY A 30 -40.06 28.83 -21.73
C GLY A 30 -38.54 28.95 -21.60
N GLN A 31 -37.96 30.15 -21.57
CA GLN A 31 -36.52 30.32 -21.30
C GLN A 31 -36.28 31.23 -20.08
N LEU A 32 -35.64 30.66 -19.04
CA LEU A 32 -35.10 31.42 -17.91
C LEU A 32 -33.66 31.83 -18.22
N PRO A 33 -33.20 33.02 -17.78
CA PRO A 33 -31.80 33.40 -17.89
C PRO A 33 -30.91 32.47 -17.06
N ALA A 34 -29.63 32.33 -17.45
CA ALA A 34 -28.64 31.49 -16.77
C ALA A 34 -28.38 31.87 -15.30
N SER A 35 -28.90 33.02 -14.85
CA SER A 35 -28.90 33.44 -13.45
C SER A 35 -30.20 34.17 -13.12
N LEU A 36 -30.96 33.64 -12.15
CA LEU A 36 -32.10 34.30 -11.55
C LEU A 36 -31.79 34.56 -10.06
N CYS A 37 -31.89 35.81 -9.62
CA CYS A 37 -31.78 36.16 -8.21
C CYS A 37 -33.17 36.50 -7.66
N ALA A 38 -33.64 35.74 -6.67
CA ALA A 38 -34.91 36.00 -5.99
C ALA A 38 -34.63 36.34 -4.51
N CYS A 39 -35.07 37.53 -4.08
CA CYS A 39 -35.02 37.93 -2.68
C CYS A 39 -36.42 37.74 -2.09
N ILE A 40 -36.56 36.85 -1.10
CA ILE A 40 -37.81 36.63 -0.38
C ILE A 40 -37.73 37.39 0.95
N ARG A 41 -38.56 38.40 1.11
CA ARG A 41 -38.64 39.21 2.33
C ARG A 41 -39.78 38.70 3.20
N LEU A 42 -39.47 38.07 4.33
CA LEU A 42 -40.47 37.71 5.33
C LEU A 42 -40.74 38.95 6.21
N THR A 43 -41.94 39.50 6.13
CA THR A 43 -42.35 40.60 7.01
C THR A 43 -42.53 40.10 8.44
N SER A 44 -42.08 40.88 9.42
CA SER A 44 -42.04 40.57 10.85
C SER A 44 -43.39 40.19 11.50
N ALA A 45 -44.51 40.32 10.80
CA ALA A 45 -45.84 40.02 11.32
C ALA A 45 -46.12 38.51 11.49
N GLN A 46 -45.40 37.60 10.82
CA GLN A 46 -45.67 36.15 10.90
C GLN A 46 -44.75 35.38 11.85
N LEU A 47 -43.55 35.89 12.16
CA LEU A 47 -42.61 35.24 13.09
C LEU A 47 -42.93 35.50 14.57
N ASN A 48 -43.85 36.43 14.85
CA ASN A 48 -44.27 36.80 16.21
C ASN A 48 -45.67 36.31 16.58
N GLN A 49 -46.30 35.46 15.77
CA GLN A 49 -47.47 34.72 16.24
C GLN A 49 -47.00 33.41 16.88
N PRO A 50 -47.41 33.11 18.13
CA PRO A 50 -47.11 31.85 18.78
C PRO A 50 -47.98 30.77 18.13
N THR A 51 -47.59 30.27 16.96
CA THR A 51 -48.16 29.01 16.45
C THR A 51 -47.53 27.87 17.23
N SER A 52 -48.20 27.52 18.33
CA SER A 52 -47.92 26.36 19.16
C SER A 52 -48.20 25.09 18.37
N THR A 53 -47.18 24.55 17.69
CA THR A 53 -46.94 23.11 17.51
C THR A 53 -45.70 22.93 16.65
N ALA A 54 -44.77 22.08 17.09
CA ALA A 54 -43.55 21.73 16.33
C ALA A 54 -43.86 21.28 14.88
N VAL A 55 -45.05 20.71 14.68
CA VAL A 55 -45.60 20.26 13.39
C VAL A 55 -45.69 21.40 12.35
N ALA A 56 -46.10 22.61 12.74
CA ALA A 56 -46.24 23.72 11.78
C ALA A 56 -44.88 24.29 11.31
N GLN A 57 -43.85 24.18 12.15
CA GLN A 57 -42.49 24.62 11.83
C GLN A 57 -41.76 23.60 10.97
N GLU A 58 -41.98 22.31 11.22
CA GLU A 58 -41.49 21.19 10.39
C GLU A 58 -42.16 21.20 9.01
N GLU A 59 -43.48 21.42 8.94
CA GLU A 59 -44.21 21.55 7.67
C GLU A 59 -43.72 22.74 6.82
N LEU A 60 -43.36 23.86 7.45
CA LEU A 60 -42.77 25.01 6.76
C LEU A 60 -41.36 24.70 6.24
N GLN A 61 -40.53 24.00 7.02
CA GLN A 61 -39.20 23.58 6.59
C GLN A 61 -39.25 22.58 5.44
N ASP A 62 -40.20 21.65 5.46
CA ASP A 62 -40.38 20.67 4.38
C ASP A 62 -40.92 21.31 3.10
N LYS A 63 -41.84 22.28 3.21
CA LYS A 63 -42.28 23.09 2.05
C LYS A 63 -41.12 23.90 1.46
N MET A 64 -40.21 24.41 2.28
CA MET A 64 -39.02 25.12 1.82
C MET A 64 -38.01 24.16 1.15
N ARG A 65 -37.79 22.96 1.71
CA ARG A 65 -36.93 21.93 1.11
C ARG A 65 -37.49 21.47 -0.25
N GLN A 66 -38.79 21.21 -0.33
CA GLN A 66 -39.43 20.78 -1.57
C GLN A 66 -39.32 21.86 -2.66
N ALA A 67 -39.56 23.12 -2.33
CA ALA A 67 -39.39 24.24 -3.26
C ALA A 67 -37.94 24.36 -3.77
N VAL A 68 -36.94 24.11 -2.92
CA VAL A 68 -35.52 24.09 -3.33
C VAL A 68 -35.21 22.93 -4.27
N MET A 69 -35.79 21.75 -4.03
CA MET A 69 -35.60 20.58 -4.91
C MET A 69 -36.27 20.77 -6.28
N ASP A 70 -37.47 21.33 -6.31
CA ASP A 70 -38.19 21.62 -7.56
C ASP A 70 -37.45 22.67 -8.41
N LEU A 71 -36.82 23.66 -7.78
CA LEU A 71 -35.99 24.66 -8.44
C LEU A 71 -34.67 24.08 -8.97
N ARG A 72 -34.05 23.15 -8.23
CA ARG A 72 -32.87 22.41 -8.72
C ARG A 72 -33.20 21.53 -9.92
N ALA A 73 -34.36 20.86 -9.92
CA ALA A 73 -34.84 20.06 -11.05
C ALA A 73 -35.05 20.91 -12.32
N GLN A 74 -35.26 22.23 -12.16
CA GLN A 74 -35.38 23.20 -13.25
C GLN A 74 -34.06 23.93 -13.57
N GLY A 75 -32.93 23.44 -13.07
CA GLY A 75 -31.59 23.93 -13.41
C GLY A 75 -31.04 25.08 -12.55
N ALA A 76 -31.67 25.40 -11.40
CA ALA A 76 -31.18 26.45 -10.52
C ALA A 76 -29.94 26.02 -9.71
N VAL A 77 -28.87 26.82 -9.76
CA VAL A 77 -27.65 26.62 -8.95
C VAL A 77 -27.70 27.54 -7.72
N SER A 78 -28.17 26.99 -6.59
CA SER A 78 -28.13 27.54 -5.22
C SER A 78 -29.05 28.76 -4.88
N ILE A 79 -29.79 28.64 -3.77
CA ILE A 79 -30.64 29.69 -3.14
C ILE A 79 -30.33 29.68 -1.63
N ALA A 80 -30.20 30.86 -1.00
CA ALA A 80 -30.21 30.97 0.46
C ALA A 80 -30.89 32.27 0.94
N VAL A 81 -31.59 32.15 2.08
CA VAL A 81 -32.25 33.25 2.82
C VAL A 81 -31.34 33.68 3.97
N ARG A 82 -31.15 34.98 4.18
CA ARG A 82 -30.43 35.52 5.36
C ARG A 82 -31.15 36.72 5.96
N LYS A 83 -31.23 36.75 7.30
CA LYS A 83 -31.51 37.96 8.08
C LYS A 83 -30.19 38.71 8.29
N ILE A 84 -30.01 39.83 7.59
CA ILE A 84 -28.86 40.72 7.80
C ILE A 84 -29.32 41.80 8.79
N ALA A 85 -28.70 41.83 9.97
CA ALA A 85 -28.63 43.03 10.78
C ALA A 85 -27.35 43.77 10.34
N GLU A 86 -27.53 44.99 9.85
CA GLU A 86 -26.50 45.97 9.46
C GLU A 86 -25.87 45.86 8.05
N THR A 87 -25.95 46.98 7.35
CA THR A 87 -25.48 47.23 5.98
C THR A 87 -23.94 47.35 5.95
N VAL A 88 -23.27 46.31 5.46
CA VAL A 88 -21.86 46.37 5.04
C VAL A 88 -21.84 46.39 3.51
N ASP A 89 -21.16 47.38 2.91
CA ASP A 89 -20.97 47.44 1.46
C ASP A 89 -19.93 46.40 1.02
N LEU A 90 -20.44 45.29 0.49
CA LEU A 90 -19.65 44.14 0.05
C LEU A 90 -18.98 44.36 -1.32
N THR A 91 -19.28 45.44 -2.04
CA THR A 91 -18.77 45.67 -3.40
C THR A 91 -17.27 46.03 -3.43
N SER A 92 -16.71 46.43 -2.30
CA SER A 92 -15.30 46.85 -2.16
C SER A 92 -14.37 45.75 -1.61
N LEU A 93 -14.91 44.60 -1.18
CA LEU A 93 -14.13 43.56 -0.51
C LEU A 93 -13.77 42.44 -1.49
N THR A 94 -12.49 42.08 -1.51
CA THR A 94 -12.04 40.89 -2.25
C THR A 94 -12.71 39.63 -1.67
N PRO A 95 -13.07 38.64 -2.49
CA PRO A 95 -13.73 37.41 -2.02
C PRO A 95 -12.99 36.69 -0.88
N GLU A 96 -11.65 36.75 -0.86
CA GLU A 96 -10.79 36.21 0.20
C GLU A 96 -11.01 36.90 1.55
N LEU A 97 -11.17 38.22 1.54
CA LEU A 97 -11.39 39.05 2.72
C LEU A 97 -12.79 38.82 3.29
N ILE A 98 -13.79 38.60 2.42
CA ILE A 98 -15.16 38.22 2.83
C ILE A 98 -15.12 36.88 3.56
N VAL A 99 -14.45 35.87 3.00
CA VAL A 99 -14.30 34.55 3.65
C VAL A 99 -13.56 34.68 4.97
N SER A 100 -12.40 35.35 4.99
CA SER A 100 -11.60 35.49 6.22
C SER A 100 -12.35 36.23 7.33
N THR A 101 -13.03 37.31 7.01
CA THR A 101 -13.77 38.13 7.98
C THR A 101 -15.00 37.40 8.49
N THR A 102 -15.74 36.74 7.60
CA THR A 102 -16.91 35.92 7.97
C THR A 102 -16.49 34.79 8.90
N MET A 103 -15.45 34.05 8.54
CA MET A 103 -14.92 32.97 9.36
C MET A 103 -14.46 33.50 10.72
N LYS A 104 -13.66 34.59 10.78
CA LYS A 104 -13.22 35.21 12.05
C LYS A 104 -14.37 35.72 12.92
N SER A 105 -15.51 36.09 12.34
CA SER A 105 -16.68 36.53 13.09
C SER A 105 -17.42 35.36 13.76
N ILE A 106 -17.35 34.18 13.15
CA ILE A 106 -18.05 32.97 13.57
C ILE A 106 -17.19 32.15 14.53
N LEU A 107 -15.90 31.99 14.22
CA LEU A 107 -14.99 31.14 14.97
C LEU A 107 -13.97 31.96 15.78
N ASP A 108 -13.61 31.46 16.95
CA ASP A 108 -12.61 32.04 17.85
C ASP A 108 -11.18 31.74 17.37
N GLY A 109 -10.18 32.22 18.12
CA GLY A 109 -8.77 31.99 17.80
C GLY A 109 -8.36 30.50 17.77
N ASN A 110 -9.20 29.61 18.30
CA ASN A 110 -9.02 28.16 18.33
C ASN A 110 -9.96 27.43 17.35
N GLY A 111 -10.67 28.16 16.48
CA GLY A 111 -11.61 27.57 15.52
C GLY A 111 -12.93 27.10 16.12
N LYS A 112 -13.26 27.41 17.38
CA LYS A 112 -14.56 27.09 17.97
C LYS A 112 -15.58 28.17 17.65
N VAL A 113 -16.85 27.78 17.44
CA VAL A 113 -17.93 28.75 17.23
C VAL A 113 -18.06 29.65 18.45
N LYS A 114 -17.89 30.96 18.25
CA LYS A 114 -17.89 31.99 19.31
C LYS A 114 -19.21 32.04 20.07
N LYS A 115 -20.32 31.62 19.45
CA LYS A 115 -21.66 31.63 20.04
C LYS A 115 -22.15 30.21 20.33
N PRO A 116 -22.39 29.84 21.60
CA PRO A 116 -22.84 28.50 22.00
C PRO A 116 -24.14 28.05 21.32
N GLU A 117 -25.04 29.00 21.02
CA GLU A 117 -26.32 28.77 20.34
C GLU A 117 -26.15 28.17 18.93
N LEU A 118 -25.04 28.50 18.26
CA LEU A 118 -24.72 28.01 16.91
C LEU A 118 -24.00 26.65 16.94
N GLN A 119 -23.54 26.21 18.11
CA GLN A 119 -22.80 24.96 18.28
C GLN A 119 -23.72 23.73 18.27
N SER A 120 -24.96 23.87 18.74
CA SER A 120 -25.95 22.77 18.81
C SER A 120 -26.83 22.62 17.57
N GLN A 121 -26.83 23.60 16.66
CA GLN A 121 -27.80 23.66 15.54
C GLN A 121 -27.25 23.22 14.18
N GLY A 122 -25.93 22.95 14.07
CA GLY A 122 -25.28 22.78 12.78
C GLY A 122 -25.23 24.11 12.02
N LEU A 123 -24.03 24.57 11.68
CA LEU A 123 -23.87 25.87 11.02
C LEU A 123 -23.60 25.67 9.53
N GLU A 124 -24.55 26.06 8.69
CA GLU A 124 -24.37 26.11 7.23
C GLU A 124 -24.06 27.55 6.81
N ILE A 125 -22.91 27.75 6.16
CA ILE A 125 -22.44 29.06 5.70
C ILE A 125 -22.44 29.08 4.17
N HIS A 126 -23.30 29.91 3.59
CA HIS A 126 -23.36 30.11 2.15
C HIS A 126 -22.67 31.42 1.76
N PHE A 127 -21.73 31.34 0.81
CA PHE A 127 -21.09 32.51 0.21
C PHE A 127 -21.77 32.82 -1.14
N LEU A 128 -22.26 34.05 -1.28
CA LEU A 128 -22.76 34.58 -2.56
C LEU A 128 -21.62 35.30 -3.26
N VAL A 129 -21.08 34.70 -4.32
CA VAL A 129 -20.02 35.29 -5.14
C VAL A 129 -20.30 35.11 -6.62
N ALA A 130 -19.70 35.95 -7.46
CA ALA A 130 -19.78 35.79 -8.91
C ALA A 130 -19.19 34.42 -9.31
N ALA A 131 -19.71 33.82 -10.39
CA ALA A 131 -19.27 32.50 -10.85
C ALA A 131 -17.75 32.43 -11.09
N ALA A 132 -17.14 33.52 -11.58
CA ALA A 132 -15.71 33.64 -11.80
C ALA A 132 -14.88 33.62 -10.49
N ASP A 133 -15.47 34.01 -9.36
CA ASP A 133 -14.82 34.08 -8.04
C ASP A 133 -15.02 32.83 -7.19
N VAL A 134 -15.87 31.88 -7.63
CA VAL A 134 -16.10 30.61 -6.91
C VAL A 134 -14.80 29.85 -6.63
N PRO A 135 -13.86 29.67 -7.58
CA PRO A 135 -12.59 28.99 -7.29
C PRO A 135 -11.74 29.73 -6.26
N ARG A 136 -11.75 31.07 -6.27
CA ARG A 136 -11.00 31.91 -5.32
C ARG A 136 -11.59 31.83 -3.92
N CYS A 137 -12.92 31.94 -3.78
CA CYS A 137 -13.59 31.75 -2.50
C CYS A 137 -13.41 30.34 -1.94
N ARG A 138 -13.52 29.32 -2.80
CA ARG A 138 -13.24 27.93 -2.41
C ARG A 138 -11.81 27.81 -1.90
N GLY A 139 -10.82 28.31 -2.64
CA GLY A 139 -9.42 28.27 -2.23
C GLY A 139 -9.15 29.04 -0.92
N ALA A 140 -9.79 30.19 -0.71
CA ALA A 140 -9.67 30.97 0.52
C ALA A 140 -10.34 30.30 1.72
N LEU A 141 -11.49 29.65 1.51
CA LEU A 141 -12.20 28.89 2.52
C LEU A 141 -11.39 27.65 2.89
N GLU A 142 -10.94 26.89 1.91
CA GLU A 142 -10.03 25.74 2.10
C GLU A 142 -8.76 26.17 2.83
N ALA A 143 -8.14 27.29 2.48
CA ALA A 143 -6.95 27.80 3.17
C ALA A 143 -7.25 28.23 4.62
N THR A 144 -8.40 28.85 4.87
CA THR A 144 -8.81 29.29 6.22
C THR A 144 -9.17 28.08 7.08
N VAL A 145 -9.91 27.12 6.54
CA VAL A 145 -10.24 25.84 7.18
C VAL A 145 -8.97 25.05 7.42
N ALA A 146 -8.04 24.95 6.47
CA ALA A 146 -6.77 24.26 6.64
C ALA A 146 -5.91 24.89 7.75
N LYS A 147 -5.83 26.23 7.79
CA LYS A 147 -5.11 26.96 8.85
C LYS A 147 -5.68 26.67 10.24
N TRP A 148 -6.99 26.43 10.32
CA TRP A 148 -7.69 26.13 11.56
C TRP A 148 -7.71 24.65 11.92
N SER A 149 -7.88 23.76 10.94
CA SER A 149 -7.82 22.31 11.13
C SER A 149 -6.44 21.90 11.60
N ASP A 150 -5.36 22.50 11.13
CA ASP A 150 -4.01 22.15 11.60
C ASP A 150 -3.74 22.57 13.05
N THR A 151 -4.24 23.73 13.44
CA THR A 151 -3.93 24.28 14.77
C THR A 151 -4.92 23.77 15.81
N SER A 152 -6.22 23.70 15.49
CA SER A 152 -7.26 23.25 16.41
C SER A 152 -7.29 21.73 16.55
N PHE A 153 -7.07 20.93 15.50
CA PHE A 153 -7.13 19.47 15.61
C PHE A 153 -6.08 18.94 16.59
N PHE A 154 -4.81 19.28 16.37
CA PHE A 154 -3.74 18.85 17.25
C PHE A 154 -3.80 19.52 18.64
N GLN A 155 -4.23 20.77 18.75
CA GLN A 155 -4.39 21.41 20.07
C GLN A 155 -5.57 20.85 20.87
N THR A 156 -6.66 20.44 20.22
CA THR A 156 -7.82 19.82 20.89
C THR A 156 -7.50 18.40 21.33
N MET A 157 -6.64 17.68 20.60
CA MET A 157 -6.17 16.35 20.97
C MET A 157 -5.08 16.35 22.06
N ARG A 158 -4.49 17.50 22.42
CA ARG A 158 -3.42 17.54 23.43
C ARG A 158 -4.00 17.34 24.83
N PRO A 159 -3.71 16.22 25.50
CA PRO A 159 -4.08 16.06 26.89
C PRO A 159 -3.31 17.06 27.75
N LYS A 160 -4.00 17.67 28.71
CA LYS A 160 -3.39 18.62 29.65
C LYS A 160 -2.57 17.92 30.73
N HIS A 161 -2.89 16.66 31.02
CA HIS A 161 -2.30 15.88 32.11
C HIS A 161 -2.01 14.45 31.67
N ARG A 162 -1.04 13.82 32.36
CA ARG A 162 -0.75 12.38 32.23
C ARG A 162 -2.02 11.58 32.59
N PRO A 163 -2.51 10.69 31.73
CA PRO A 163 -3.74 9.95 32.02
C PRO A 163 -3.50 8.92 33.13
N ALA A 164 -4.52 8.66 33.94
CA ALA A 164 -4.42 7.77 35.11
C ALA A 164 -3.97 6.34 34.76
N TRP A 165 -4.32 5.84 33.56
CA TRP A 165 -3.91 4.52 33.09
C TRP A 165 -2.42 4.44 32.75
N PHE A 166 -1.76 5.56 32.44
CA PHE A 166 -0.36 5.56 32.04
C PHE A 166 0.58 5.59 33.25
N THR A 167 0.67 4.46 33.95
CA THR A 167 1.55 4.29 35.12
C THR A 167 3.00 4.00 34.74
N ASP A 168 3.93 4.08 35.70
CA ASP A 168 5.33 3.72 35.47
C ASP A 168 5.49 2.22 35.15
N ALA A 169 4.57 1.37 35.63
CA ALA A 169 4.54 -0.04 35.28
C ALA A 169 4.21 -0.25 33.79
N VAL A 170 3.27 0.51 33.23
CA VAL A 170 2.96 0.50 31.79
C VAL A 170 4.17 0.99 30.99
N LEU A 171 4.80 2.10 31.40
CA LEU A 171 6.00 2.60 30.71
C LEU A 171 7.16 1.58 30.76
N HIS A 172 7.37 0.91 31.90
CA HIS A 172 8.38 -0.15 32.03
C HIS A 172 8.05 -1.35 31.13
N LYS A 173 6.78 -1.75 31.03
CA LYS A 173 6.33 -2.80 30.10
C LYS A 173 6.66 -2.42 28.64
N LEU A 174 6.37 -1.18 28.24
CA LEU A 174 6.63 -0.68 26.88
C LEU A 174 8.14 -0.58 26.54
N ARG A 175 8.99 -0.27 27.52
CA ARG A 175 10.46 -0.17 27.35
C ARG A 175 11.18 -1.51 27.35
N GLY A 176 10.55 -2.57 27.86
CA GLY A 176 11.22 -3.85 28.09
C GLY A 176 12.22 -3.82 29.25
N LYS A 177 12.95 -4.92 29.45
CA LYS A 177 13.84 -5.12 30.61
C LYS A 177 15.25 -4.54 30.45
N GLU A 178 15.60 -3.99 29.28
CA GLU A 178 16.97 -3.56 29.01
C GLU A 178 17.30 -2.22 29.67
N LYS A 179 18.46 -2.18 30.35
CA LYS A 179 19.02 -0.93 30.87
C LYS A 179 19.55 -0.11 29.69
N ALA A 180 18.91 1.02 29.42
CA ALA A 180 19.38 2.01 28.46
C ALA A 180 20.88 2.31 28.66
N ALA A 181 21.69 2.11 27.62
CA ALA A 181 23.06 2.59 27.59
C ALA A 181 23.07 4.13 27.69
N ARG A 182 24.03 4.72 28.40
CA ARG A 182 24.04 6.17 28.68
C ARG A 182 24.32 6.99 27.40
N GLY A 183 23.33 7.81 27.01
CA GLY A 183 23.52 9.17 26.49
C GLY A 183 23.59 9.38 24.97
N ALA A 184 24.57 8.79 24.29
CA ALA A 184 24.95 9.24 22.93
C ALA A 184 23.88 8.97 21.86
N TRP A 185 23.27 7.79 21.87
CA TRP A 185 22.25 7.40 20.89
C TRP A 185 20.94 8.21 21.01
N LYS A 186 20.59 8.67 22.22
CA LYS A 186 19.36 9.46 22.45
C LYS A 186 19.37 10.76 21.68
N LYS A 187 20.53 11.44 21.65
CA LYS A 187 20.68 12.68 20.89
C LYS A 187 20.48 12.45 19.40
N GLN A 188 21.09 11.39 18.85
CA GLN A 188 20.93 11.05 17.44
C GLN A 188 19.49 10.65 17.08
N LEU A 189 18.81 9.90 17.96
CA LEU A 189 17.40 9.52 17.78
C LEU A 189 16.48 10.76 17.85
N GLN A 190 16.80 11.73 18.71
CA GLN A 190 16.10 13.00 18.81
C GLN A 190 16.31 13.88 17.57
N GLU A 191 17.53 13.94 17.05
CA GLU A 191 17.89 14.81 15.91
C GLU A 191 17.45 14.26 14.55
N ASP A 192 17.33 12.94 14.40
CA ASP A 192 17.00 12.31 13.12
C ASP A 192 15.72 11.44 13.19
N PRO A 193 14.56 12.01 12.83
CA PRO A 193 13.31 11.26 12.76
C PRO A 193 13.32 10.07 11.80
N ALA A 194 14.23 10.03 10.81
CA ALA A 194 14.34 8.91 9.89
C ALA A 194 15.01 7.68 10.52
N MET A 195 15.70 7.86 11.67
CA MET A 195 16.35 6.78 12.42
C MET A 195 15.47 6.19 13.52
N ARG A 196 14.22 6.67 13.63
CA ARG A 196 13.25 6.25 14.65
C ARG A 196 12.42 5.06 14.18
N GLY A 197 13.06 3.91 14.05
CA GLY A 197 12.35 2.65 13.81
C GLY A 197 11.78 2.09 15.11
N VAL A 198 10.54 1.61 15.05
CA VAL A 198 9.92 0.82 16.11
C VAL A 198 10.21 -0.65 15.86
N LEU A 199 10.73 -1.35 16.87
CA LEU A 199 10.91 -2.80 16.81
C LEU A 199 9.54 -3.47 16.85
N LEU A 200 9.39 -4.57 16.12
CA LEU A 200 8.11 -5.29 16.07
C LEU A 200 7.62 -5.73 17.46
N TRP A 201 8.51 -6.14 18.37
CA TRP A 201 8.10 -6.45 19.75
C TRP A 201 7.56 -5.22 20.50
N GLN A 202 8.12 -4.03 20.28
CA GLN A 202 7.62 -2.79 20.88
C GLN A 202 6.23 -2.46 20.35
N LEU A 203 6.04 -2.57 19.02
CA LEU A 203 4.73 -2.38 18.39
C LEU A 203 3.70 -3.40 18.91
N SER A 204 4.11 -4.66 19.08
CA SER A 204 3.24 -5.73 19.58
C SER A 204 2.86 -5.49 21.04
N THR A 205 3.80 -4.96 21.84
CA THR A 205 3.55 -4.60 23.24
C THR A 205 2.63 -3.39 23.32
N LEU A 206 2.77 -2.40 22.44
CA LEU A 206 1.83 -1.29 22.30
C LEU A 206 0.42 -1.79 21.96
N ALA A 207 0.29 -2.67 20.97
CA ALA A 207 -1.00 -3.28 20.59
C ALA A 207 -1.66 -3.98 21.77
N GLN A 208 -0.91 -4.82 22.49
CA GLN A 208 -1.40 -5.51 23.68
C GLN A 208 -1.82 -4.52 24.78
N THR A 209 -1.03 -3.49 25.06
CA THR A 209 -1.35 -2.48 26.07
C THR A 209 -2.61 -1.68 25.71
N VAL A 210 -2.77 -1.30 24.44
CA VAL A 210 -3.99 -0.63 23.95
C VAL A 210 -5.21 -1.54 24.16
N GLN A 211 -5.11 -2.82 23.80
CA GLN A 211 -6.20 -3.79 23.98
C GLN A 211 -6.59 -3.99 25.45
N GLU A 212 -5.60 -4.13 26.35
CA GLU A 212 -5.82 -4.25 27.79
C GLU A 212 -6.54 -3.02 28.34
N ILE A 213 -6.06 -1.82 28.00
CA ILE A 213 -6.65 -0.56 28.47
C ILE A 213 -8.10 -0.39 27.97
N LEU A 214 -8.40 -0.72 26.72
CA LEU A 214 -9.76 -0.66 26.17
C LEU A 214 -10.70 -1.70 26.78
N THR A 215 -10.16 -2.74 27.42
CA THR A 215 -10.97 -3.72 28.15
C THR A 215 -11.34 -3.20 29.54
N GLU A 216 -10.48 -2.36 30.13
CA GLU A 216 -10.67 -1.83 31.50
C GLU A 216 -11.36 -0.47 31.53
N LEU A 217 -11.24 0.34 30.47
CA LEU A 217 -11.70 1.71 30.42
C LEU A 217 -12.58 1.97 29.19
N ASP A 218 -13.64 2.74 29.38
CA ASP A 218 -14.49 3.21 28.31
C ASP A 218 -13.87 4.40 27.59
N PHE A 219 -13.52 4.20 26.33
CA PHE A 219 -13.20 5.27 25.39
C PHE A 219 -14.39 5.46 24.46
N VAL A 220 -14.70 6.71 24.11
CA VAL A 220 -15.75 7.02 23.15
C VAL A 220 -15.11 7.28 21.79
N GLN A 221 -15.73 6.76 20.73
CA GLN A 221 -15.39 7.14 19.38
C GLN A 221 -15.79 8.59 19.17
N ASP A 222 -14.82 9.50 19.07
CA ASP A 222 -15.07 10.93 18.86
C ASP A 222 -14.23 11.46 17.70
N GLY A 223 -14.68 12.58 17.12
CA GLY A 223 -13.95 13.29 16.07
C GLY A 223 -14.30 12.83 14.64
N PRO A 224 -13.64 13.43 13.63
CA PRO A 224 -14.01 13.28 12.22
C PRO A 224 -13.75 11.89 11.63
N PHE A 225 -13.06 11.01 12.35
CA PHE A 225 -12.69 9.67 11.91
C PHE A 225 -13.36 8.56 12.73
N ALA A 226 -14.27 8.93 13.64
CA ALA A 226 -15.12 7.99 14.34
C ALA A 226 -16.11 7.38 13.35
N ALA A 227 -16.13 6.04 13.24
CA ALA A 227 -17.12 5.35 12.42
C ALA A 227 -18.53 5.54 13.00
N ASN A 228 -18.63 5.51 14.35
CA ASN A 228 -19.88 5.70 15.08
C ASN A 228 -19.64 6.69 16.23
N PRO A 229 -19.68 8.02 15.99
CA PRO A 229 -19.48 9.04 17.00
C PRO A 229 -20.37 8.81 18.24
N GLY A 230 -19.80 8.91 19.45
CA GLY A 230 -20.50 8.70 20.71
C GLY A 230 -20.62 7.24 21.18
N SER A 231 -20.25 6.26 20.34
CA SER A 231 -20.24 4.84 20.73
C SER A 231 -18.94 4.44 21.46
N PRO A 232 -18.94 3.36 22.27
CA PRO A 232 -17.72 2.83 22.85
C PRO A 232 -16.71 2.38 21.78
N LEU A 233 -15.45 2.79 21.91
CA LEU A 233 -14.34 2.38 21.05
C LEU A 233 -13.87 0.98 21.43
N ARG A 234 -14.02 0.02 20.52
CA ARG A 234 -13.61 -1.38 20.74
C ARG A 234 -12.29 -1.68 20.04
N TRP A 235 -11.57 -2.70 20.50
CA TRP A 235 -10.26 -3.10 19.95
C TRP A 235 -10.24 -3.24 18.42
N LEU A 236 -11.27 -3.85 17.84
CA LEU A 236 -11.36 -4.05 16.39
C LEU A 236 -11.74 -2.78 15.62
N ASP A 237 -12.24 -1.74 16.30
CA ASP A 237 -12.59 -0.44 15.70
C ASP A 237 -11.44 0.59 15.83
N VAL A 238 -10.41 0.27 16.61
CA VAL A 238 -9.25 1.14 16.83
C VAL A 238 -8.45 1.21 15.54
N ASN A 239 -8.11 2.43 15.12
CA ASN A 239 -7.22 2.73 14.00
C ASN A 239 -6.09 3.65 14.49
N MET A 240 -5.17 4.05 13.61
CA MET A 240 -4.03 4.88 14.03
C MET A 240 -4.41 6.29 14.47
N TYR A 241 -5.57 6.85 14.05
CA TYR A 241 -6.07 8.10 14.62
C TYR A 241 -6.41 7.92 16.10
N HIS A 242 -7.17 6.88 16.44
CA HIS A 242 -7.52 6.54 17.81
C HIS A 242 -6.26 6.25 18.66
N VAL A 243 -5.30 5.47 18.13
CA VAL A 243 -4.03 5.19 18.81
C VAL A 243 -3.25 6.48 19.08
N CYS A 244 -3.14 7.36 18.08
CA CYS A 244 -2.44 8.62 18.23
C CYS A 244 -3.08 9.50 19.31
N GLN A 245 -4.39 9.70 19.23
CA GLN A 245 -5.15 10.59 20.10
C GLN A 245 -5.22 10.10 21.55
N HIS A 246 -5.60 8.83 21.74
CA HIS A 246 -5.93 8.32 23.06
C HIS A 246 -4.75 7.68 23.78
N PHE A 247 -3.65 7.37 23.08
CA PHE A 247 -2.50 6.68 23.67
C PHE A 247 -1.19 7.42 23.41
N ILE A 248 -0.78 7.62 22.15
CA ILE A 248 0.55 8.16 21.83
C ILE A 248 0.76 9.57 22.37
N LEU A 249 -0.15 10.50 22.04
CA LEU A 249 -0.06 11.89 22.50
C LEU A 249 -0.04 11.99 24.04
N PRO A 250 -0.94 11.31 24.79
CA PRO A 250 -0.86 11.26 26.24
C PRO A 250 0.44 10.68 26.81
N MET A 251 0.92 9.55 26.28
CA MET A 251 2.13 8.90 26.80
C MET A 251 3.38 9.74 26.59
N THR A 252 3.45 10.45 25.47
CA THR A 252 4.62 11.24 25.07
C THR A 252 4.56 12.69 25.55
N LYS A 253 3.46 13.11 26.20
CA LYS A 253 3.21 14.52 26.53
C LYS A 253 4.26 15.13 27.46
N GLU A 254 4.75 14.38 28.44
CA GLU A 254 5.71 14.89 29.43
C GLU A 254 7.05 15.30 28.80
N GLN A 255 7.47 14.58 27.74
CA GLN A 255 8.74 14.82 27.05
C GLN A 255 8.55 15.49 25.68
N GLU A 256 7.30 15.70 25.26
CA GLU A 256 6.92 16.20 23.92
C GLU A 256 7.75 15.58 22.80
N CYS A 257 7.87 14.25 22.81
CA CYS A 257 8.68 13.46 21.87
C CYS A 257 7.84 12.49 21.05
N SER A 258 8.46 11.76 20.12
CA SER A 258 7.82 10.63 19.44
C SER A 258 7.67 9.41 20.35
N TYR A 259 6.83 8.46 19.96
CA TYR A 259 6.68 7.19 20.69
C TYR A 259 8.00 6.41 20.71
N VAL A 260 8.71 6.34 19.58
CA VAL A 260 9.98 5.62 19.49
C VAL A 260 11.02 6.22 20.43
N GLU A 261 11.13 7.55 20.52
CA GLU A 261 12.03 8.20 21.48
C GLU A 261 11.69 7.85 22.94
N LEU A 262 10.42 7.63 23.26
CA LEU A 262 9.96 7.27 24.60
C LEU A 262 10.34 5.82 24.98
N VAL A 263 10.27 4.88 24.02
CA VAL A 263 10.38 3.42 24.28
C VAL A 263 11.66 2.76 23.82
N ALA A 264 12.43 3.38 22.92
CA ALA A 264 13.68 2.81 22.42
C ALA A 264 14.74 2.69 23.52
N SER A 265 15.53 1.62 23.46
CA SER A 265 16.67 1.36 24.34
C SER A 265 18.04 1.66 23.69
N ASP A 266 18.05 1.80 22.36
CA ASP A 266 19.23 2.07 21.51
C ASP A 266 18.80 2.76 20.19
N LEU A 267 19.75 3.02 19.29
CA LEU A 267 19.47 3.32 17.89
C LEU A 267 18.75 2.14 17.24
N GLN A 268 17.59 2.41 16.64
CA GLN A 268 16.76 1.41 15.98
C GLN A 268 16.55 1.83 14.52
N PRO A 269 17.61 1.87 13.68
CA PRO A 269 17.47 2.25 12.28
C PRO A 269 16.38 1.41 11.60
N PRO A 270 15.42 2.02 10.88
CA PRO A 270 14.38 1.26 10.22
C PRO A 270 14.94 0.36 9.12
N GLU A 271 14.58 -0.91 9.17
CA GLU A 271 14.80 -1.85 8.07
C GLU A 271 13.73 -1.69 6.99
N TRP A 272 12.54 -1.25 7.38
CA TRP A 272 11.38 -1.14 6.50
C TRP A 272 10.61 0.16 6.72
N MET A 273 10.20 0.80 5.63
CA MET A 273 9.25 1.90 5.64
C MET A 273 7.82 1.35 5.64
N VAL A 274 6.95 1.78 6.55
CA VAL A 274 5.54 1.39 6.56
C VAL A 274 4.70 2.46 5.86
N SER A 275 4.16 2.10 4.69
CA SER A 275 3.18 2.90 3.97
C SER A 275 1.78 2.42 4.32
N HIS A 276 0.98 3.25 5.01
CA HIS A 276 -0.36 2.86 5.47
C HIS A 276 -1.37 4.01 5.47
N ALA A 277 -2.66 3.68 5.55
CA ALA A 277 -3.70 4.63 5.91
C ALA A 277 -3.88 4.67 7.43
N TRP A 278 -4.02 5.85 8.02
CA TRP A 278 -4.27 5.95 9.46
C TRP A 278 -5.66 5.40 9.86
N SER A 279 -6.57 5.30 8.89
CA SER A 279 -7.88 4.68 9.05
C SER A 279 -7.82 3.15 9.13
N THR A 280 -6.72 2.53 8.72
CA THR A 280 -6.54 1.07 8.82
C THR A 280 -6.56 0.66 10.29
N GLN A 281 -7.29 -0.42 10.58
CA GLN A 281 -7.40 -0.96 11.94
C GLN A 281 -6.01 -1.25 12.53
N PHE A 282 -5.81 -0.91 13.81
CA PHE A 282 -4.53 -1.06 14.48
C PHE A 282 -4.19 -2.53 14.73
N ALA A 283 -5.20 -3.34 15.09
CA ALA A 283 -5.07 -4.80 15.16
C ALA A 283 -4.55 -5.37 13.83
N ALA A 284 -5.16 -4.96 12.71
CA ALA A 284 -4.74 -5.38 11.38
C ALA A 284 -3.32 -4.91 11.06
N THR A 285 -2.98 -3.65 11.37
CA THR A 285 -1.63 -3.11 11.18
C THR A 285 -0.57 -3.94 11.92
N ALA A 286 -0.81 -4.27 13.19
CA ALA A 286 0.10 -5.07 13.99
C ALA A 286 0.26 -6.50 13.43
N SER A 287 -0.85 -7.16 13.08
CA SER A 287 -0.84 -8.50 12.49
C SER A 287 -0.16 -8.52 11.12
N MET A 288 -0.39 -7.51 10.28
CA MET A 288 0.26 -7.37 8.98
C MET A 288 1.78 -7.23 9.10
N LEU A 289 2.27 -6.39 10.00
CA LEU A 289 3.71 -6.22 10.23
C LEU A 289 4.35 -7.44 10.90
N ALA A 290 3.61 -8.16 11.75
CA ALA A 290 4.06 -9.42 12.32
C ALA A 290 4.20 -10.52 11.25
N LYS A 291 3.20 -10.63 10.36
CA LYS A 291 3.23 -11.55 9.23
C LYS A 291 4.36 -11.20 8.26
N HIS A 292 4.53 -9.93 7.93
CA HIS A 292 5.63 -9.45 7.09
C HIS A 292 6.99 -9.82 7.67
N SER A 293 7.23 -9.46 8.93
CA SER A 293 8.49 -9.77 9.61
C SER A 293 8.77 -11.27 9.66
N SER A 294 7.80 -12.06 10.11
CA SER A 294 7.95 -13.51 10.17
C SER A 294 8.15 -14.14 8.78
N SER A 295 7.58 -13.58 7.71
CA SER A 295 7.80 -14.08 6.35
C SER A 295 9.23 -13.84 5.84
N ARG A 296 9.83 -12.71 6.23
CA ARG A 296 11.19 -12.30 5.84
C ARG A 296 12.28 -12.87 6.77
N ASN A 297 11.96 -13.22 8.03
CA ASN A 297 12.93 -13.54 9.10
C ASN A 297 12.59 -14.80 9.94
N GLN A 298 12.31 -15.96 9.32
CA GLN A 298 12.05 -17.23 10.03
C GLN A 298 13.33 -17.92 10.56
N GLU A 299 14.08 -17.34 11.48
CA GLU A 299 15.09 -18.14 12.20
C GLU A 299 14.42 -19.12 13.20
N GLU A 300 14.65 -20.42 13.04
CA GLU A 300 14.25 -21.46 14.01
C GLU A 300 15.07 -21.37 15.32
N ASP A 301 16.34 -20.96 15.26
CA ASP A 301 17.27 -21.08 16.39
C ASP A 301 17.26 -19.87 17.34
N SER A 302 16.62 -18.76 16.97
CA SER A 302 16.34 -17.66 17.89
C SER A 302 14.86 -17.28 17.79
N ALA A 303 14.03 -17.80 18.69
CA ALA A 303 12.58 -17.55 18.78
C ALA A 303 12.16 -16.05 18.89
N HIS A 304 13.12 -15.14 18.77
CA HIS A 304 13.00 -13.69 18.94
C HIS A 304 13.55 -12.89 17.74
N SER A 305 14.14 -13.49 16.70
CA SER A 305 14.80 -12.75 15.61
C SER A 305 13.83 -11.85 14.83
N TRP A 306 12.70 -12.40 14.36
CA TRP A 306 11.70 -11.62 13.61
C TRP A 306 11.13 -10.46 14.46
N LYS A 307 10.96 -10.67 15.76
CA LYS A 307 10.52 -9.62 16.70
C LYS A 307 11.46 -8.41 16.77
N GLN A 308 12.71 -8.53 16.33
CA GLN A 308 13.68 -7.43 16.24
C GLN A 308 13.62 -6.66 14.92
N THR A 309 12.74 -7.03 13.99
CA THR A 309 12.59 -6.27 12.74
C THR A 309 12.16 -4.85 13.06
N SER A 310 12.92 -3.87 12.55
CA SER A 310 12.66 -2.44 12.79
C SER A 310 11.84 -1.80 11.67
N TYR A 311 10.78 -1.10 12.04
CA TYR A 311 9.85 -0.45 11.11
C TYR A 311 9.76 1.05 11.34
N TRP A 312 9.82 1.85 10.28
CA TRP A 312 9.45 3.26 10.36
C TRP A 312 7.94 3.40 10.13
N CYS A 313 7.23 3.82 11.16
CA CYS A 313 5.79 4.00 11.14
C CYS A 313 5.47 5.45 11.47
N CYS A 314 4.90 6.20 10.53
CA CYS A 314 4.77 7.67 10.63
C CYS A 314 4.11 8.16 11.92
N THR A 315 3.11 7.45 12.45
CA THR A 315 2.42 7.79 13.70
C THR A 315 3.31 7.63 14.94
N LEU A 316 4.28 6.72 14.89
CA LEU A 316 5.13 6.34 16.03
C LEU A 316 6.51 7.02 15.97
N ALA A 317 7.04 7.23 14.78
CA ALA A 317 8.36 7.81 14.54
C ALA A 317 8.35 9.34 14.59
N ASN A 318 7.31 9.99 14.05
CA ASN A 318 7.21 11.44 14.11
C ASN A 318 6.82 11.91 15.51
N ASN A 319 7.33 13.08 15.90
CA ASN A 319 6.90 13.75 17.11
C ASN A 319 5.50 14.33 16.88
N GLN A 320 4.46 13.66 17.40
CA GLN A 320 3.07 14.11 17.18
C GLN A 320 2.76 15.45 17.91
N HIS A 321 3.65 15.91 18.79
CA HIS A 321 3.57 17.26 19.38
C HIS A 321 4.18 18.34 18.48
N ASP A 322 5.10 17.97 17.58
CA ASP A 322 5.77 18.88 16.64
C ASP A 322 6.00 18.21 15.27
N LEU A 323 5.09 18.51 14.35
CA LEU A 323 5.16 18.06 12.96
C LEU A 323 5.89 19.06 12.04
N SER A 324 6.57 20.07 12.59
CA SER A 324 7.35 21.01 11.77
C SER A 324 8.39 20.35 10.84
N PRO A 325 9.03 19.20 11.18
CA PRO A 325 9.93 18.51 10.25
C PRO A 325 9.24 17.96 9.00
N LEU A 326 7.90 17.87 8.98
CA LEU A 326 7.13 17.46 7.79
C LEU A 326 6.90 18.62 6.82
N ARG A 327 7.09 19.86 7.28
CA ARG A 327 6.86 21.09 6.50
C ARG A 327 8.12 21.59 5.78
N GLU A 328 9.08 20.70 5.57
CA GLU A 328 10.29 20.99 4.79
C GLU A 328 9.92 21.40 3.36
N ALA A 329 10.52 22.50 2.87
CA ALA A 329 10.28 22.97 1.51
C ALA A 329 10.78 21.97 0.46
N ASP A 330 11.83 21.23 0.80
CA ASP A 330 12.35 20.12 0.01
C ASP A 330 11.80 18.80 0.58
N LEU A 331 10.87 18.19 -0.16
CA LEU A 331 10.24 16.94 0.25
C LEU A 331 11.25 15.80 0.48
N LEU A 332 12.42 15.84 -0.18
CA LEU A 332 13.46 14.82 0.02
C LEU A 332 14.15 14.93 1.39
N LYS A 333 13.99 16.05 2.10
CA LYS A 333 14.49 16.25 3.47
C LYS A 333 13.50 15.84 4.54
N THR A 334 12.24 15.58 4.16
CA THR A 334 11.24 15.09 5.10
C THR A 334 11.65 13.72 5.66
N PRO A 335 11.21 13.37 6.89
CA PRO A 335 11.44 12.06 7.47
C PRO A 335 11.03 10.90 6.56
N PHE A 336 9.93 11.06 5.82
CA PHE A 336 9.39 10.07 4.87
C PHE A 336 10.38 9.71 3.76
N ALA A 337 10.99 10.72 3.13
CA ALA A 337 11.97 10.48 2.08
C ALA A 337 13.29 9.97 2.68
N ARG A 338 13.76 10.58 3.78
CA ARG A 338 15.03 10.22 4.40
C ARG A 338 15.12 8.75 4.82
N VAL A 339 14.03 8.18 5.37
CA VAL A 339 14.03 6.75 5.70
C VAL A 339 14.15 5.88 4.45
N LEU A 340 13.39 6.17 3.40
CA LEU A 340 13.47 5.45 2.13
C LEU A 340 14.85 5.53 1.48
N LEU A 341 15.53 6.67 1.61
CA LEU A 341 16.88 6.88 1.07
C LEU A 341 17.99 6.28 1.94
N SER A 342 17.74 6.02 3.23
CA SER A 342 18.72 5.50 4.19
C SER A 342 19.18 4.08 3.87
N ASN A 343 20.49 3.82 3.89
CA ASN A 343 21.08 2.50 3.62
C ASN A 343 20.56 1.35 4.53
N ALA A 344 19.97 1.67 5.68
CA ALA A 344 19.38 0.68 6.56
C ALA A 344 18.01 0.17 6.05
N CYS A 345 17.27 1.00 5.31
CA CYS A 345 15.94 0.64 4.82
C CYS A 345 16.06 -0.23 3.56
N ALA A 346 15.64 -1.48 3.66
CA ALA A 346 15.66 -2.45 2.57
C ALA A 346 14.46 -2.29 1.61
N GLY A 347 13.36 -1.71 2.06
CA GLY A 347 12.15 -1.62 1.26
C GLY A 347 10.98 -0.89 1.93
N THR A 348 9.87 -0.87 1.21
CA THR A 348 8.58 -0.32 1.65
C THR A 348 7.59 -1.46 1.84
N VAL A 349 6.84 -1.44 2.94
CA VAL A 349 5.71 -2.33 3.19
C VAL A 349 4.43 -1.53 3.06
N LEU A 350 3.63 -1.82 2.03
CA LEU A 350 2.34 -1.20 1.79
C LEU A 350 1.23 -2.03 2.46
N LEU A 351 0.61 -1.47 3.49
CA LEU A 351 -0.44 -2.12 4.26
C LEU A 351 -1.81 -1.85 3.65
N CYS A 352 -2.33 -2.79 2.87
CA CYS A 352 -3.56 -2.65 2.11
C CYS A 352 -4.78 -3.11 2.93
N ASP A 353 -5.75 -2.22 3.07
CA ASP A 353 -7.14 -2.61 3.36
C ASP A 353 -7.86 -3.00 2.06
N THR A 354 -9.11 -3.45 2.15
CA THR A 354 -9.92 -3.87 0.99
C THR A 354 -10.07 -2.80 -0.09
N ALA A 355 -10.09 -1.53 0.32
CA ALA A 355 -10.23 -0.38 -0.57
C ALA A 355 -8.90 0.17 -1.12
N VAL A 356 -7.77 -0.42 -0.71
CA VAL A 356 -6.41 0.07 -1.00
C VAL A 356 -6.28 1.56 -0.65
N THR A 357 -6.87 1.96 0.49
CA THR A 357 -6.92 3.33 1.00
C THR A 357 -5.56 4.01 1.08
N PRO A 358 -4.43 3.34 1.43
CA PRO A 358 -3.13 3.99 1.43
C PRO A 358 -2.85 4.70 0.11
N LEU A 359 -3.08 4.07 -1.04
CA LEU A 359 -2.80 4.68 -2.35
C LEU A 359 -3.80 5.76 -2.77
N ARG A 360 -4.81 6.02 -1.95
CA ARG A 360 -5.69 7.20 -2.05
C ARG A 360 -5.20 8.36 -1.18
N ARG A 361 -4.07 8.21 -0.47
CA ARG A 361 -3.45 9.26 0.34
C ARG A 361 -2.19 9.77 -0.34
N VAL A 362 -2.07 11.09 -0.46
CA VAL A 362 -0.98 11.68 -1.25
C VAL A 362 0.42 11.38 -0.69
N TRP A 363 0.56 11.28 0.64
CA TRP A 363 1.82 10.91 1.28
C TRP A 363 2.23 9.47 0.96
N CYS A 364 1.29 8.52 0.91
CA CYS A 364 1.60 7.16 0.51
C CYS A 364 1.87 7.04 -1.00
N VAL A 365 1.22 7.87 -1.83
CA VAL A 365 1.57 8.00 -3.26
C VAL A 365 3.00 8.52 -3.43
N PHE A 366 3.43 9.50 -2.61
CA PHE A 366 4.82 9.96 -2.60
C PHE A 366 5.80 8.86 -2.22
N GLU A 367 5.47 8.06 -1.20
CA GLU A 367 6.27 6.91 -0.78
C GLU A 367 6.38 5.88 -1.92
N ALA A 368 5.28 5.57 -2.60
CA ALA A 368 5.27 4.68 -3.77
C ALA A 368 6.10 5.23 -4.93
N HIS A 369 6.06 6.54 -5.18
CA HIS A 369 6.89 7.20 -6.19
C HIS A 369 8.39 7.07 -5.88
N LEU A 370 8.81 7.33 -4.64
CA LEU A 370 10.21 7.14 -4.26
C LEU A 370 10.63 5.68 -4.32
N THR A 371 9.76 4.75 -3.93
CA THR A 371 9.97 3.31 -4.09
C THR A 371 10.17 2.93 -5.56
N GLN A 372 9.36 3.44 -6.48
CA GLN A 372 9.51 3.23 -7.92
C GLN A 372 10.89 3.68 -8.41
N LEU A 373 11.31 4.90 -8.05
CA LEU A 373 12.59 5.45 -8.49
C LEU A 373 13.77 4.65 -7.91
N LEU A 374 13.72 4.29 -6.63
CA LEU A 374 14.75 3.46 -6.00
C LEU A 374 14.84 2.06 -6.63
N ARG A 375 13.70 1.46 -6.99
CA ARG A 375 13.63 0.17 -7.70
C ARG A 375 14.24 0.22 -9.09
N SER A 376 14.02 1.32 -9.80
CA SER A 376 14.56 1.52 -11.15
C SER A 376 16.08 1.78 -11.18
N GLY A 377 16.74 1.86 -10.00
CA GLY A 377 18.15 2.18 -9.89
C GLY A 377 18.47 3.62 -10.26
N HIS A 378 17.56 4.55 -9.98
CA HIS A 378 17.74 5.95 -10.32
C HIS A 378 18.93 6.56 -9.57
N ALA A 379 20.09 6.62 -10.24
CA ALA A 379 21.41 6.87 -9.65
C ALA A 379 21.52 8.20 -8.87
N LYS A 380 20.60 9.15 -9.11
CA LYS A 380 20.59 10.46 -8.43
C LYS A 380 20.02 10.42 -7.01
N LEU A 381 19.24 9.40 -6.65
CA LEU A 381 18.56 9.34 -5.35
C LEU A 381 19.36 8.59 -4.29
N SER A 382 20.01 7.50 -4.67
CA SER A 382 20.72 6.65 -3.72
C SER A 382 21.74 5.76 -4.41
N ASN A 383 22.81 5.41 -3.69
CA ASN A 383 23.76 4.37 -4.08
C ASN A 383 23.24 2.95 -3.81
N LYS A 384 21.98 2.82 -3.35
CA LYS A 384 21.31 1.52 -3.17
C LYS A 384 21.17 0.80 -4.49
N CYS A 385 21.44 -0.50 -4.46
CA CYS A 385 21.34 -1.36 -5.65
C CYS A 385 19.97 -2.01 -5.81
N SER A 386 19.10 -1.92 -4.79
CA SER A 386 17.77 -2.51 -4.76
C SER A 386 16.96 -1.91 -3.60
N HIS A 387 15.64 -1.83 -3.80
CA HIS A 387 14.67 -1.40 -2.78
C HIS A 387 13.41 -2.23 -2.99
N PHE A 388 12.94 -2.96 -1.99
CA PHE A 388 11.76 -3.82 -2.13
C PHE A 388 10.46 -3.02 -1.98
N MET A 389 9.37 -3.58 -2.50
CA MET A 389 8.02 -3.15 -2.16
C MET A 389 7.18 -4.37 -1.80
N ASP A 390 6.83 -4.58 -0.55
CA ASP A 390 5.95 -5.70 -0.16
C ASP A 390 4.52 -5.20 0.05
N LEU A 391 3.55 -5.91 -0.50
CA LEU A 391 2.14 -5.64 -0.26
C LEU A 391 1.65 -6.60 0.83
N VAL A 392 1.08 -6.07 1.90
CA VAL A 392 0.48 -6.89 2.95
C VAL A 392 -0.98 -6.52 3.05
N ALA A 393 -1.85 -7.52 3.00
CA ALA A 393 -3.28 -7.32 3.08
C ALA A 393 -3.88 -8.29 4.09
N PHE A 394 -5.00 -7.88 4.69
CA PHE A 394 -5.82 -8.74 5.53
C PHE A 394 -7.21 -8.89 4.89
N HIS A 395 -7.84 -10.05 5.10
CA HIS A 395 -9.21 -10.27 4.66
C HIS A 395 -10.19 -9.77 5.73
N GLU A 396 -10.97 -8.73 5.40
CA GLU A 396 -12.05 -8.26 6.27
C GLU A 396 -13.11 -9.36 6.45
N GLY A 397 -13.53 -9.61 7.69
CA GLY A 397 -14.54 -10.62 8.03
C GLY A 397 -14.00 -11.95 8.58
N GLN A 398 -12.68 -12.14 8.60
CA GLN A 398 -12.02 -13.25 9.30
C GLN A 398 -11.24 -12.73 10.53
N SER A 399 -10.81 -13.64 11.41
CA SER A 399 -9.90 -13.28 12.50
C SER A 399 -8.65 -12.60 11.93
N VAL A 400 -8.29 -11.43 12.47
CA VAL A 400 -7.21 -10.57 11.95
C VAL A 400 -5.86 -11.29 11.91
N SER A 401 -5.59 -12.21 12.85
CA SER A 401 -4.33 -12.97 12.88
C SER A 401 -4.24 -14.10 11.85
N GLU A 402 -5.38 -14.60 11.36
CA GLU A 402 -5.46 -15.78 10.48
C GLU A 402 -5.71 -15.41 9.01
N SER A 403 -5.89 -14.12 8.72
CA SER A 403 -6.35 -13.61 7.42
C SER A 403 -5.34 -12.76 6.68
N VAL A 404 -4.09 -12.72 7.15
CA VAL A 404 -3.03 -11.91 6.54
C VAL A 404 -2.22 -12.70 5.53
N ALA A 405 -2.08 -12.13 4.34
CA ALA A 405 -1.20 -12.62 3.28
C ALA A 405 -0.40 -11.48 2.66
N ILE A 406 0.71 -11.86 2.02
CA ILE A 406 1.69 -10.93 1.48
C ILE A 406 1.86 -11.19 -0.01
N LEU A 407 1.92 -10.15 -0.84
CA LEU A 407 2.60 -10.20 -2.13
C LEU A 407 3.99 -9.64 -1.94
N GLN A 408 4.92 -10.57 -1.78
CA GLN A 408 6.30 -10.24 -1.53
C GLN A 408 6.99 -9.99 -2.86
N ASP A 409 7.67 -8.86 -2.96
CA ASP A 409 8.45 -8.50 -4.12
C ASP A 409 9.72 -9.36 -4.21
N GLY A 410 9.79 -10.12 -5.30
CA GLY A 410 11.00 -10.77 -5.79
C GLY A 410 11.56 -10.02 -7.00
N LEU A 411 12.83 -10.23 -7.36
CA LEU A 411 13.42 -9.49 -8.48
C LEU A 411 12.84 -9.89 -9.85
N VAL A 412 11.98 -10.92 -9.92
CA VAL A 412 11.30 -11.39 -11.13
C VAL A 412 9.78 -11.55 -10.88
N GLY A 413 9.19 -10.60 -10.15
CA GLY A 413 7.74 -10.51 -9.94
C GLY A 413 7.31 -10.66 -8.48
N TRP A 414 6.01 -10.82 -8.30
CA TRP A 414 5.30 -10.85 -7.03
C TRP A 414 4.95 -12.27 -6.64
N HIS A 415 5.36 -12.69 -5.44
CA HIS A 415 5.07 -14.02 -4.91
C HIS A 415 4.09 -13.92 -3.74
N GLU A 416 3.02 -14.71 -3.77
CA GLU A 416 2.13 -14.81 -2.62
C GLU A 416 2.83 -15.61 -1.51
N ILE A 417 2.90 -15.03 -0.32
CA ILE A 417 3.32 -15.72 0.90
C ILE A 417 2.16 -15.71 1.87
N SER A 418 1.57 -16.90 2.02
CA SER A 418 0.51 -17.19 2.96
C SER A 418 0.97 -18.21 4.02
N ALA A 419 0.19 -18.40 5.07
CA ALA A 419 0.33 -19.55 5.96
C ALA A 419 -1.04 -20.12 6.27
N GLY A 420 -1.13 -21.45 6.36
CA GLY A 420 -2.40 -22.13 6.57
C GLY A 420 -3.39 -21.81 5.47
N LEU A 421 -4.60 -21.38 5.87
CA LEU A 421 -5.70 -21.05 4.96
C LEU A 421 -5.73 -19.57 4.52
N ALA A 422 -4.84 -18.73 5.07
CA ALA A 422 -4.77 -17.32 4.68
C ALA A 422 -4.42 -17.22 3.19
N ARG A 423 -5.07 -16.33 2.44
CA ARG A 423 -4.74 -16.07 1.04
C ARG A 423 -4.76 -14.58 0.77
N PHE A 424 -3.96 -14.10 -0.17
CA PHE A 424 -4.00 -12.70 -0.56
C PHE A 424 -5.39 -12.37 -1.08
N PRO A 425 -6.09 -11.37 -0.50
CA PRO A 425 -7.45 -11.05 -0.92
C PRO A 425 -7.44 -10.60 -2.38
N LEU A 426 -8.04 -11.39 -3.26
CA LEU A 426 -8.06 -11.08 -4.69
C LEU A 426 -8.83 -9.79 -5.00
N GLU A 427 -9.78 -9.42 -4.13
CA GLU A 427 -10.46 -8.12 -4.19
C GLU A 427 -9.50 -6.93 -3.99
N VAL A 428 -8.50 -7.07 -3.12
CA VAL A 428 -7.44 -6.06 -2.95
C VAL A 428 -6.63 -5.92 -4.24
N ALA A 429 -6.34 -7.03 -4.93
CA ALA A 429 -5.69 -6.99 -6.23
C ALA A 429 -6.54 -6.27 -7.28
N ARG A 430 -7.83 -6.61 -7.36
CA ARG A 430 -8.79 -5.95 -8.25
C ARG A 430 -8.79 -4.44 -8.04
N VAL A 431 -9.04 -3.99 -6.81
CA VAL A 431 -9.09 -2.57 -6.46
C VAL A 431 -7.74 -1.91 -6.73
N GLY A 432 -6.62 -2.56 -6.38
CA GLY A 432 -5.27 -2.06 -6.62
C GLY A 432 -4.97 -1.73 -8.08
N THR A 433 -5.44 -2.56 -9.03
CA THR A 433 -5.30 -2.30 -10.48
C THR A 433 -6.21 -1.19 -11.03
N THR A 434 -7.05 -0.59 -10.19
CA THR A 434 -7.98 0.49 -10.55
C THR A 434 -7.69 1.80 -9.83
N VAL A 435 -6.71 1.81 -8.93
CA VAL A 435 -6.29 3.02 -8.20
C VAL A 435 -5.83 4.08 -9.19
N ASP A 436 -6.19 5.34 -8.96
CA ASP A 436 -5.65 6.46 -9.70
C ASP A 436 -4.95 7.45 -8.76
N VAL A 437 -3.63 7.54 -8.87
CA VAL A 437 -2.81 8.40 -8.00
C VAL A 437 -3.15 9.88 -8.16
N ARG A 438 -3.72 10.30 -9.30
CA ARG A 438 -4.20 11.68 -9.51
C ARG A 438 -5.29 12.06 -8.50
N MET A 439 -6.07 11.08 -8.06
CA MET A 439 -7.20 11.28 -7.14
C MET A 439 -6.79 11.25 -5.66
N ALA A 440 -5.50 11.06 -5.36
CA ALA A 440 -5.02 10.90 -3.98
C ALA A 440 -5.23 12.16 -3.12
N GLN A 441 -5.89 12.00 -1.97
CA GLN A 441 -6.26 13.12 -1.10
C GLN A 441 -5.24 13.35 0.01
N ALA A 442 -5.28 14.55 0.58
CA ALA A 442 -4.48 14.94 1.73
C ALA A 442 -5.37 15.68 2.72
N THR A 443 -5.09 15.52 4.02
CA THR A 443 -5.73 16.38 5.03
C THR A 443 -5.38 17.85 4.79
N LEU A 444 -4.15 18.12 4.35
CA LEU A 444 -3.68 19.46 4.02
C LEU A 444 -3.52 19.62 2.52
N GLN A 445 -4.24 20.57 1.94
CA GLN A 445 -4.15 20.84 0.51
C GLN A 445 -2.74 21.28 0.10
N CYS A 446 -1.98 21.95 0.97
CA CYS A 446 -0.58 22.31 0.71
C CYS A 446 0.32 21.09 0.48
N ASP A 447 0.06 19.98 1.17
CA ASP A 447 0.81 18.72 0.97
C ASP A 447 0.46 18.13 -0.39
N ARG A 448 -0.85 18.08 -0.73
CA ARG A 448 -1.28 17.61 -2.06
C ARG A 448 -0.62 18.43 -3.16
N ARG A 449 -0.59 19.76 -3.04
CA ARG A 449 0.07 20.62 -4.03
C ARG A 449 1.57 20.33 -4.12
N ALA A 450 2.27 20.35 -2.98
CA ALA A 450 3.71 20.12 -2.93
C ALA A 450 4.11 18.77 -3.54
N ILE A 451 3.45 17.69 -3.10
CA ILE A 451 3.78 16.33 -3.50
C ILE A 451 3.43 16.06 -4.95
N MET A 452 2.22 16.42 -5.39
CA MET A 452 1.79 16.14 -6.76
C MET A 452 2.65 16.93 -7.76
N ASN A 453 3.05 18.18 -7.44
CA ASN A 453 4.00 18.93 -8.25
C ASN A 453 5.42 18.32 -8.22
N HIS A 454 5.84 17.75 -7.09
CA HIS A 454 7.12 17.03 -7.03
C HIS A 454 7.12 15.79 -7.92
N ILE A 455 6.04 15.01 -7.93
CA ILE A 455 5.92 13.83 -8.80
C ILE A 455 5.91 14.25 -10.28
N ALA A 456 5.18 15.31 -10.63
CA ALA A 456 5.12 15.78 -12.02
C ALA A 456 6.44 16.43 -12.50
N PHE A 457 7.02 17.32 -11.70
CA PHE A 457 8.08 18.23 -12.16
C PHE A 457 9.42 18.04 -11.44
N GLY A 458 9.53 17.04 -10.56
CA GLY A 458 10.73 16.79 -9.74
C GLY A 458 10.96 17.83 -8.64
N LYS A 459 10.03 18.77 -8.42
CA LYS A 459 10.16 19.84 -7.43
C LYS A 459 8.82 20.16 -6.77
N ALA A 460 8.84 20.30 -5.44
CA ALA A 460 7.65 20.72 -4.69
C ALA A 460 7.26 22.18 -5.03
N SER A 461 5.96 22.42 -5.24
CA SER A 461 5.37 23.75 -5.42
C SER A 461 3.98 23.84 -4.80
N GLN A 462 3.56 25.05 -4.42
CA GLN A 462 2.20 25.35 -3.95
C GLN A 462 1.23 25.73 -5.08
N ASP A 463 1.68 25.63 -6.33
CA ASP A 463 0.84 25.78 -7.52
C ASP A 463 -0.22 24.68 -7.58
N VAL A 464 -1.29 24.91 -8.33
CA VAL A 464 -2.31 23.89 -8.59
C VAL A 464 -1.65 22.73 -9.36
N PRO A 465 -1.71 21.48 -8.88
CA PRO A 465 -1.15 20.34 -9.59
C PRO A 465 -1.76 20.19 -10.97
N ALA A 466 -0.97 19.68 -11.90
CA ALA A 466 -1.48 19.25 -13.19
C ALA A 466 -2.62 18.22 -12.98
N ILE A 467 -3.65 18.31 -13.80
CA ILE A 467 -4.74 17.32 -13.78
C ILE A 467 -4.21 16.00 -14.37
N ASP A 468 -3.47 16.11 -15.47
CA ASP A 468 -2.83 15.00 -16.16
C ASP A 468 -1.33 15.30 -16.35
N HIS A 469 -0.49 14.28 -16.17
CA HIS A 469 0.94 14.36 -16.37
C HIS A 469 1.51 12.96 -16.60
N SER A 470 2.49 12.81 -17.49
CA SER A 470 3.07 11.50 -17.83
C SER A 470 3.67 10.79 -16.60
N SER A 471 4.27 11.53 -15.67
CA SER A 471 4.79 10.97 -14.42
C SER A 471 3.70 10.40 -13.50
N TYR A 472 2.45 10.89 -13.59
CA TYR A 472 1.32 10.25 -12.90
C TYR A 472 0.93 8.95 -13.59
N ASP A 473 0.96 8.91 -14.92
CA ASP A 473 0.70 7.70 -15.69
C ASP A 473 1.77 6.63 -15.43
N GLU A 474 3.05 7.01 -15.42
CA GLU A 474 4.17 6.12 -15.07
C GLU A 474 4.03 5.55 -13.64
N LEU A 475 3.61 6.38 -12.69
CA LEU A 475 3.38 5.96 -11.31
C LEU A 475 2.14 5.06 -11.19
N ASN A 476 1.06 5.35 -11.93
CA ASN A 476 -0.11 4.48 -12.04
C ASN A 476 0.28 3.11 -12.62
N VAL A 477 1.07 3.07 -13.69
CA VAL A 477 1.59 1.81 -14.27
C VAL A 477 2.40 1.03 -13.23
N PHE A 478 3.29 1.70 -12.50
CA PHE A 478 4.05 1.04 -11.43
C PHE A 478 3.14 0.47 -10.34
N VAL A 479 2.20 1.27 -9.82
CA VAL A 479 1.23 0.83 -8.81
C VAL A 479 0.40 -0.35 -9.32
N HIS A 480 -0.18 -0.25 -10.52
CA HIS A 480 -1.01 -1.31 -11.10
C HIS A 480 -0.22 -2.58 -11.31
N SER A 481 1.03 -2.48 -11.77
CA SER A 481 1.91 -3.64 -11.97
C SER A 481 2.14 -4.44 -10.69
N ALA A 482 2.04 -3.80 -9.51
CA ALA A 482 2.17 -4.47 -8.22
C ALA A 482 1.01 -5.42 -7.92
N PHE A 483 -0.18 -5.14 -8.46
CA PHE A 483 -1.40 -5.92 -8.27
C PHE A 483 -1.79 -6.74 -9.51
N ALA A 484 -1.24 -6.43 -10.68
CA ALA A 484 -1.74 -6.91 -11.96
C ALA A 484 -1.70 -8.43 -12.11
N SER A 485 -0.62 -9.09 -11.68
CA SER A 485 -0.52 -10.56 -11.75
C SER A 485 -1.51 -11.26 -10.81
N ALA A 486 -1.78 -10.67 -9.64
CA ALA A 486 -2.78 -11.18 -8.69
C ALA A 486 -4.21 -11.02 -9.22
N GLU A 487 -4.51 -9.89 -9.85
CA GLU A 487 -5.80 -9.69 -10.50
C GLU A 487 -5.96 -10.60 -11.72
N LEU A 488 -4.91 -10.82 -12.50
CA LEU A 488 -4.93 -11.77 -13.62
C LEU A 488 -5.25 -13.19 -13.13
N TYR A 489 -4.68 -13.60 -12.01
CA TYR A 489 -5.02 -14.86 -11.35
C TYR A 489 -6.49 -14.90 -10.91
N ARG A 490 -7.02 -13.80 -10.33
CA ARG A 490 -8.45 -13.70 -9.97
C ARG A 490 -9.36 -13.88 -11.18
N LEU A 491 -9.05 -13.25 -12.31
CA LEU A 491 -9.86 -13.38 -13.53
C LEU A 491 -9.89 -14.82 -14.05
N ALA A 492 -8.77 -15.54 -13.98
CA ALA A 492 -8.71 -16.95 -14.35
C ALA A 492 -9.52 -17.84 -13.40
N CYS A 493 -9.54 -17.51 -12.11
CA CYS A 493 -10.23 -18.25 -11.05
C CYS A 493 -11.76 -18.00 -11.06
N GLU A 494 -12.16 -16.73 -10.92
CA GLU A 494 -13.56 -16.30 -10.72
C GLU A 494 -14.33 -16.13 -12.04
N ARG A 495 -13.62 -15.91 -13.17
CA ARG A 495 -14.18 -15.80 -14.52
C ARG A 495 -15.40 -14.86 -14.63
N PRO A 496 -15.32 -13.61 -14.12
CA PRO A 496 -16.42 -12.66 -14.28
C PRO A 496 -16.65 -12.34 -15.77
N ALA A 497 -17.82 -11.78 -16.09
CA ALA A 497 -18.08 -11.27 -17.43
C ALA A 497 -17.01 -10.25 -17.86
N GLY A 498 -16.52 -10.37 -19.10
CA GLY A 498 -15.44 -9.52 -19.62
C GLY A 498 -14.03 -9.86 -19.11
N CYS A 499 -13.83 -11.04 -18.51
CA CYS A 499 -12.53 -11.42 -17.94
C CYS A 499 -11.42 -11.52 -18.98
N VAL A 500 -11.70 -11.90 -20.23
CA VAL A 500 -10.67 -11.99 -21.28
C VAL A 500 -10.18 -10.61 -21.70
N GLU A 501 -11.09 -9.65 -21.89
CA GLU A 501 -10.75 -8.26 -22.21
C GLU A 501 -9.91 -7.66 -21.10
N ARG A 502 -10.33 -7.84 -19.84
CA ARG A 502 -9.58 -7.33 -18.70
C ARG A 502 -8.22 -8.02 -18.56
N ALA A 503 -8.13 -9.33 -18.82
CA ALA A 503 -6.84 -10.04 -18.82
C ALA A 503 -5.89 -9.46 -19.87
N ARG A 504 -6.40 -9.14 -21.07
CA ARG A 504 -5.62 -8.50 -22.15
C ARG A 504 -5.09 -7.13 -21.72
N GLU A 505 -5.90 -6.33 -21.03
CA GLU A 505 -5.46 -5.04 -20.47
C GLU A 505 -4.34 -5.22 -19.43
N LEU A 506 -4.50 -6.16 -18.50
CA LEU A 506 -3.50 -6.44 -17.45
C LEU A 506 -2.17 -6.90 -18.06
N LEU A 507 -2.22 -7.80 -19.05
CA LEU A 507 -1.04 -8.27 -19.77
C LEU A 507 -0.36 -7.12 -20.53
N ALA A 508 -1.13 -6.21 -21.14
CA ALA A 508 -0.60 -5.01 -21.78
C ALA A 508 0.05 -4.03 -20.78
N MET A 509 -0.41 -4.01 -19.52
CA MET A 509 0.20 -3.27 -18.41
C MET A 509 1.42 -3.98 -17.80
N GLY A 510 1.81 -5.15 -18.33
CA GLY A 510 2.98 -5.89 -17.87
C GLY A 510 2.71 -6.88 -16.74
N ALA A 511 1.46 -7.33 -16.55
CA ALA A 511 1.18 -8.50 -15.72
C ALA A 511 1.97 -9.70 -16.25
N ASP A 512 2.71 -10.38 -15.37
CA ASP A 512 3.36 -11.64 -15.71
C ASP A 512 2.42 -12.80 -15.33
N PRO A 513 1.91 -13.57 -16.30
CA PRO A 513 0.99 -14.69 -16.05
C PRO A 513 1.61 -15.83 -15.20
N ASN A 514 2.93 -15.78 -14.97
CA ASN A 514 3.68 -16.74 -14.18
C ASN A 514 4.12 -16.22 -12.81
N SER A 515 3.90 -14.93 -12.52
CA SER A 515 4.46 -14.28 -11.34
C SER A 515 3.65 -14.59 -10.10
N PHE A 516 2.34 -14.31 -10.12
CA PHE A 516 1.48 -14.60 -8.98
C PHE A 516 1.27 -16.10 -8.89
N VAL A 517 1.71 -16.67 -7.77
CA VAL A 517 1.61 -18.10 -7.48
C VAL A 517 0.94 -18.29 -6.14
N ARG A 518 -0.20 -18.99 -6.12
CA ARG A 518 -0.89 -19.41 -4.90
C ARG A 518 -0.83 -20.92 -4.81
N GLU A 519 -0.16 -21.47 -3.80
CA GLU A 519 0.12 -22.92 -3.73
C GLU A 519 0.82 -23.42 -5.02
N GLY A 520 1.72 -22.59 -5.56
CA GLY A 520 2.37 -22.84 -6.84
C GLY A 520 1.45 -22.75 -8.07
N ASN A 521 0.16 -22.46 -7.92
CA ASN A 521 -0.75 -22.30 -9.05
C ASN A 521 -0.54 -20.96 -9.75
N THR A 522 -0.34 -20.99 -11.06
CA THR A 522 -0.36 -19.80 -11.95
C THR A 522 -1.78 -19.52 -12.44
N ALA A 523 -1.96 -18.46 -13.25
CA ALA A 523 -3.25 -18.15 -13.87
C ALA A 523 -3.78 -19.30 -14.74
N ILE A 524 -2.92 -20.05 -15.45
CA ILE A 524 -3.35 -21.23 -16.22
C ILE A 524 -3.88 -22.33 -15.31
N LEU A 525 -3.21 -22.58 -14.19
CA LEU A 525 -3.63 -23.59 -13.21
C LEU A 525 -4.96 -23.20 -12.54
N ALA A 526 -5.15 -21.93 -12.20
CA ALA A 526 -6.42 -21.43 -11.69
C ALA A 526 -7.58 -21.66 -12.69
N LEU A 527 -7.32 -21.43 -13.99
CA LEU A 527 -8.30 -21.58 -15.06
C LEU A 527 -8.80 -23.03 -15.23
N VAL A 528 -7.95 -24.01 -14.94
CA VAL A 528 -8.31 -25.44 -14.97
C VAL A 528 -8.85 -25.96 -13.64
N GLY A 529 -9.16 -25.08 -12.68
CA GLY A 529 -9.75 -25.45 -11.40
C GLY A 529 -8.75 -25.94 -10.35
N ALA A 530 -7.45 -25.65 -10.50
CA ALA A 530 -6.46 -26.05 -9.49
C ALA A 530 -6.53 -25.19 -8.21
N ASP A 531 -7.19 -24.02 -8.23
CA ASP A 531 -7.39 -23.22 -7.03
C ASP A 531 -8.46 -23.88 -6.15
N PRO A 532 -8.15 -24.24 -4.89
CA PRO A 532 -9.08 -24.93 -4.01
C PRO A 532 -10.34 -24.11 -3.66
N THR A 533 -10.30 -22.78 -3.83
CA THR A 533 -11.45 -21.90 -3.62
C THR A 533 -12.43 -21.90 -4.81
N GLN A 534 -11.98 -22.31 -5.99
CA GLN A 534 -12.79 -22.42 -7.21
C GLN A 534 -12.36 -23.66 -8.01
N PRO A 535 -12.71 -24.88 -7.56
CA PRO A 535 -12.20 -26.13 -8.13
C PRO A 535 -12.81 -26.47 -9.50
N THR A 536 -13.73 -25.66 -10.02
CA THR A 536 -14.42 -25.93 -11.28
C THR A 536 -13.64 -25.34 -12.45
N PRO A 537 -13.19 -26.16 -13.43
CA PRO A 537 -12.50 -25.66 -14.62
C PRO A 537 -13.36 -24.67 -15.44
N ALA A 538 -12.71 -23.80 -16.21
CA ALA A 538 -13.36 -22.99 -17.25
C ALA A 538 -14.10 -23.88 -18.27
N ASP A 539 -15.21 -23.37 -18.81
CA ASP A 539 -15.80 -24.01 -19.98
C ASP A 539 -14.84 -23.97 -21.17
N LEU A 540 -15.05 -24.88 -22.13
CA LEU A 540 -14.10 -25.06 -23.23
C LEU A 540 -13.85 -23.77 -24.04
N PRO A 541 -14.88 -23.00 -24.45
CA PRO A 541 -14.65 -21.74 -25.18
C PRO A 541 -13.78 -20.74 -24.41
N LEU A 542 -14.10 -20.50 -23.13
CA LEU A 542 -13.32 -19.57 -22.30
C LEU A 542 -11.91 -20.09 -22.05
N LEU A 543 -11.77 -21.39 -21.77
CA LEU A 543 -10.47 -22.04 -21.59
C LEU A 543 -9.59 -21.84 -22.83
N GLN A 544 -10.15 -22.07 -24.02
CA GLN A 544 -9.43 -21.92 -25.29
C GLN A 544 -8.93 -20.49 -25.50
N GLU A 545 -9.79 -19.51 -25.30
CA GLU A 545 -9.45 -18.11 -25.52
C GLU A 545 -8.42 -17.62 -24.49
N MET A 546 -8.65 -17.90 -23.21
CA MET A 546 -7.79 -17.42 -22.13
C MET A 546 -6.42 -18.12 -22.13
N VAL A 547 -6.34 -19.44 -22.36
CA VAL A 547 -5.04 -20.14 -22.49
C VAL A 547 -4.24 -19.57 -23.66
N SER A 548 -4.89 -19.36 -24.81
CA SER A 548 -4.22 -18.79 -25.99
C SER A 548 -3.66 -17.40 -25.69
N LEU A 549 -4.44 -16.54 -25.02
CA LEU A 549 -4.02 -15.21 -24.60
C LEU A 549 -2.83 -15.25 -23.62
N LEU A 550 -2.91 -16.11 -22.60
CA LEU A 550 -1.89 -16.24 -21.58
C LEU A 550 -0.59 -16.80 -22.18
N VAL A 551 -0.65 -17.86 -22.99
CA VAL A 551 0.51 -18.47 -23.65
C VAL A 551 1.16 -17.49 -24.63
N ALA A 552 0.36 -16.76 -25.42
CA ALA A 552 0.87 -15.70 -26.29
C ALA A 552 1.59 -14.58 -25.51
N SER A 553 1.28 -14.43 -24.22
CA SER A 553 1.92 -13.48 -23.31
C SER A 553 3.02 -14.11 -22.43
N GLY A 554 3.49 -15.32 -22.79
CA GLY A 554 4.60 -15.99 -22.12
C GLY A 554 4.21 -16.86 -20.92
N ALA A 555 2.93 -17.18 -20.73
CA ALA A 555 2.50 -18.13 -19.70
C ALA A 555 3.07 -19.53 -19.97
N ARG A 556 3.58 -20.17 -18.91
CA ARG A 556 4.12 -21.52 -18.98
C ARG A 556 3.00 -22.53 -18.83
N LEU A 557 2.60 -23.15 -19.94
CA LEU A 557 1.56 -24.18 -19.97
C LEU A 557 1.90 -25.39 -19.07
N ASN A 558 3.17 -25.78 -19.07
CA ASN A 558 3.70 -26.90 -18.28
C ASN A 558 4.28 -26.45 -16.94
N HIS A 559 3.69 -25.41 -16.33
CA HIS A 559 4.07 -25.01 -14.97
C HIS A 559 3.68 -26.10 -13.98
N VAL A 560 4.60 -26.44 -13.08
CA VAL A 560 4.37 -27.43 -12.02
C VAL A 560 4.06 -26.69 -10.72
N ASN A 561 2.89 -26.94 -10.12
CA ASN A 561 2.48 -26.32 -8.86
C ASN A 561 3.13 -26.96 -7.62
N SER A 562 2.80 -26.50 -6.41
CA SER A 562 3.38 -27.05 -5.17
C SER A 562 2.96 -28.49 -4.86
N HIS A 563 1.98 -29.03 -5.60
CA HIS A 563 1.49 -30.40 -5.52
C HIS A 563 2.11 -31.31 -6.57
N MET A 564 3.12 -30.85 -7.30
CA MET A 564 3.74 -31.58 -8.41
C MET A 564 2.74 -31.92 -9.53
N GLN A 565 1.86 -30.98 -9.86
CA GLN A 565 0.86 -31.12 -10.92
C GLN A 565 0.99 -29.98 -11.94
N THR A 566 0.78 -30.33 -13.20
CA THR A 566 0.61 -29.41 -14.33
C THR A 566 -0.87 -29.12 -14.58
N ALA A 567 -1.16 -28.17 -15.49
CA ALA A 567 -2.53 -27.91 -15.92
C ALA A 567 -3.19 -29.13 -16.58
N LEU A 568 -2.41 -29.97 -17.28
CA LEU A 568 -2.92 -31.20 -17.88
C LEU A 568 -3.28 -32.22 -16.81
N ASP A 569 -2.41 -32.42 -15.81
CA ASP A 569 -2.63 -33.37 -14.71
C ASP A 569 -3.96 -33.12 -13.99
N HIS A 570 -4.29 -31.84 -13.75
CA HIS A 570 -5.55 -31.45 -13.11
C HIS A 570 -6.79 -31.83 -13.93
N ILE A 571 -6.76 -31.60 -15.24
CA ILE A 571 -7.91 -31.93 -16.11
C ILE A 571 -8.07 -33.45 -16.25
N ILE A 572 -6.97 -34.18 -16.49
CA ILE A 572 -7.04 -35.63 -16.71
C ILE A 572 -7.38 -36.41 -15.45
N ALA A 573 -7.08 -35.87 -14.26
CA ALA A 573 -7.50 -36.45 -12.98
C ALA A 573 -9.04 -36.52 -12.84
N THR A 574 -9.76 -35.65 -13.56
CA THR A 574 -11.23 -35.65 -13.60
C THR A 574 -11.75 -36.47 -14.79
N ASP A 575 -11.25 -36.19 -16.00
CA ASP A 575 -11.61 -36.89 -17.24
C ASP A 575 -10.50 -36.76 -18.29
N GLU A 576 -9.76 -37.85 -18.50
CA GLU A 576 -8.65 -37.96 -19.45
C GLU A 576 -9.05 -37.70 -20.91
N ALA A 577 -10.29 -38.02 -21.27
CA ALA A 577 -10.83 -37.87 -22.62
C ALA A 577 -11.59 -36.56 -22.83
N SER A 578 -11.59 -35.67 -21.82
CA SER A 578 -12.33 -34.41 -21.90
C SER A 578 -11.84 -33.54 -23.08
N PRO A 579 -12.73 -32.78 -23.74
CA PRO A 579 -12.33 -31.83 -24.78
C PRO A 579 -11.27 -30.82 -24.32
N ALA A 580 -11.27 -30.47 -23.02
CA ALA A 580 -10.27 -29.62 -22.39
C ALA A 580 -8.88 -30.30 -22.39
N ALA A 581 -8.77 -31.59 -22.04
CA ALA A 581 -7.52 -32.33 -22.09
C ALA A 581 -6.96 -32.41 -23.52
N VAL A 582 -7.83 -32.70 -24.49
CA VAL A 582 -7.47 -32.73 -25.92
C VAL A 582 -6.95 -31.38 -26.38
N PHE A 583 -7.63 -30.29 -26.02
CA PHE A 583 -7.18 -28.95 -26.34
C PHE A 583 -5.82 -28.62 -25.70
N LEU A 584 -5.63 -28.87 -24.40
CA LEU A 584 -4.37 -28.60 -23.73
C LEU A 584 -3.20 -29.38 -24.35
N ARG A 585 -3.39 -30.67 -24.65
CA ARG A 585 -2.39 -31.48 -25.39
C ARG A 585 -2.07 -30.88 -26.76
N SER A 586 -3.08 -30.38 -27.47
CA SER A 586 -2.86 -29.70 -28.76
C SER A 586 -2.04 -28.41 -28.65
N GLN A 587 -2.02 -27.77 -27.47
CA GLN A 587 -1.19 -26.61 -27.15
C GLN A 587 0.20 -26.99 -26.60
N GLY A 588 0.54 -28.28 -26.54
CA GLY A 588 1.80 -28.77 -26.00
C GLY A 588 1.82 -28.95 -24.48
N ALA A 589 0.65 -29.07 -23.85
CA ALA A 589 0.58 -29.44 -22.44
C ALA A 589 1.03 -30.90 -22.27
N VAL A 590 1.85 -31.14 -21.25
CA VAL A 590 2.37 -32.46 -20.86
C VAL A 590 2.16 -32.71 -19.37
N SER A 591 2.28 -33.95 -18.91
CA SER A 591 2.14 -34.30 -17.49
C SER A 591 3.32 -33.78 -16.66
N PHE A 592 3.21 -33.84 -15.34
CA PHE A 592 4.34 -33.60 -14.42
C PHE A 592 5.51 -34.53 -14.72
N GLU A 593 5.27 -35.82 -14.95
CA GLU A 593 6.34 -36.80 -15.18
C GLU A 593 7.21 -36.43 -16.39
N GLU A 594 6.57 -35.90 -17.44
CA GLU A 594 7.23 -35.45 -18.67
C GLU A 594 7.90 -34.08 -18.51
N SER A 595 7.33 -33.18 -17.69
CA SER A 595 7.84 -31.80 -17.51
C SER A 595 8.79 -31.60 -16.33
N ALA A 596 8.88 -32.55 -15.39
CA ALA A 596 9.60 -32.40 -14.13
C ALA A 596 11.07 -32.00 -14.32
N SER A 597 11.76 -32.61 -15.29
CA SER A 597 13.17 -32.29 -15.57
C SER A 597 13.35 -30.86 -16.10
N ALA A 598 12.48 -30.41 -17.00
CA ALA A 598 12.53 -29.04 -17.53
C ALA A 598 12.16 -28.01 -16.46
N ALA A 599 11.18 -28.32 -15.59
CA ALA A 599 10.81 -27.48 -14.45
C ALA A 599 11.98 -27.36 -13.45
N GLU A 600 12.64 -28.47 -13.12
CA GLU A 600 13.82 -28.50 -12.25
C GLU A 600 14.95 -27.62 -12.82
N GLU A 601 15.27 -27.77 -14.11
CA GLU A 601 16.29 -26.96 -14.77
C GLU A 601 15.96 -25.46 -14.73
N LEU A 602 14.70 -25.10 -15.01
CA LEU A 602 14.24 -23.72 -15.02
C LEU A 602 14.40 -23.06 -13.64
N TRP A 603 13.95 -23.72 -12.58
CA TRP A 603 14.07 -23.18 -11.22
C TRP A 603 15.51 -23.09 -10.76
N ASN A 604 16.33 -24.10 -11.06
CA ASN A 604 17.76 -24.09 -10.78
C ASN A 604 18.49 -22.97 -11.51
N SER A 605 18.09 -22.67 -12.76
CA SER A 605 18.61 -21.52 -13.51
C SER A 605 18.25 -20.19 -12.85
N ARG A 606 17.01 -20.03 -12.38
CA ARG A 606 16.56 -18.83 -11.64
C ARG A 606 17.33 -18.66 -10.33
N ILE A 607 17.43 -19.70 -9.51
CA ILE A 607 18.20 -19.70 -8.26
C ILE A 607 19.67 -19.29 -8.53
N LYS A 608 20.28 -19.87 -9.56
CA LYS A 608 21.65 -19.53 -9.98
C LYS A 608 21.80 -18.05 -10.39
N ALA A 609 20.83 -17.49 -11.10
CA ALA A 609 20.84 -16.08 -11.48
C ALA A 609 20.77 -15.16 -10.25
N VAL A 610 19.91 -15.49 -9.28
CA VAL A 610 19.82 -14.79 -7.99
C VAL A 610 21.15 -14.83 -7.24
N LEU A 611 21.72 -16.02 -7.06
CA LEU A 611 22.98 -16.22 -6.36
C LEU A 611 24.15 -15.46 -7.00
N ARG A 612 24.20 -15.40 -8.34
CA ARG A 612 25.23 -14.62 -9.06
C ARG A 612 25.20 -13.15 -8.68
N ARG A 613 24.01 -12.53 -8.59
CA ARG A 613 23.86 -11.13 -8.14
C ARG A 613 24.31 -10.92 -6.71
N GLY A 614 24.18 -11.95 -5.87
CA GLY A 614 24.69 -11.97 -4.49
C GLY A 614 26.21 -12.14 -4.36
N GLY A 615 26.95 -12.34 -5.46
CA GLY A 615 28.39 -12.57 -5.46
C GLY A 615 28.80 -14.03 -5.20
N PHE A 616 27.87 -14.99 -5.33
CA PHE A 616 28.16 -16.44 -5.24
C PHE A 616 28.62 -17.06 -6.57
N GLY A 617 28.66 -16.27 -7.65
CA GLY A 617 29.07 -16.69 -8.98
C GLY A 617 30.55 -16.43 -9.29
N ALA A 618 31.07 -17.14 -10.30
CA ALA A 618 32.31 -16.73 -10.94
C ALA A 618 32.09 -15.39 -11.68
N PRO A 619 33.09 -14.48 -11.72
CA PRO A 619 32.98 -13.26 -12.50
C PRO A 619 32.77 -13.61 -13.98
N THR A 620 31.80 -13.00 -14.61
CA THR A 620 31.63 -13.03 -16.07
C THR A 620 32.68 -12.12 -16.72
N ASP A 621 32.93 -12.30 -18.03
CA ASP A 621 33.82 -11.37 -18.75
C ASP A 621 33.26 -9.93 -18.78
N GLU A 622 31.94 -9.76 -18.67
CA GLU A 622 31.29 -8.46 -18.51
C GLU A 622 31.66 -7.80 -17.17
N ASP A 623 31.72 -8.57 -16.07
CA ASP A 623 32.10 -8.08 -14.74
C ASP A 623 33.56 -7.57 -14.68
N ARG A 624 34.43 -8.01 -15.61
CA ARG A 624 35.84 -7.57 -15.63
C ARG A 624 36.02 -6.16 -16.14
N SER A 625 35.04 -5.62 -16.86
CA SER A 625 35.15 -4.30 -17.49
C SER A 625 34.91 -3.15 -16.50
N HIS A 626 34.06 -3.33 -15.48
CA HIS A 626 33.65 -2.27 -14.56
C HIS A 626 33.55 -2.77 -13.09
N SER A 627 34.40 -2.21 -12.22
CA SER A 627 34.45 -2.42 -10.76
C SER A 627 34.93 -3.80 -10.26
N LYS A 628 35.38 -3.88 -9.00
CA LYS A 628 35.82 -5.15 -8.39
C LYS A 628 34.62 -6.11 -8.32
N PRO A 629 34.78 -7.41 -8.65
CA PRO A 629 33.69 -8.36 -8.59
C PRO A 629 33.10 -8.41 -7.18
N THR A 630 31.77 -8.42 -7.10
CA THR A 630 31.03 -8.56 -5.84
C THR A 630 31.39 -9.87 -5.16
N GLN A 631 31.82 -9.79 -3.90
CA GLN A 631 32.10 -10.95 -3.07
C GLN A 631 30.87 -11.29 -2.21
N ALA A 632 30.47 -12.56 -2.17
CA ALA A 632 29.39 -12.98 -1.27
C ALA A 632 29.82 -13.05 0.21
N PHE A 633 31.10 -13.33 0.45
CA PHE A 633 31.67 -13.49 1.79
C PHE A 633 32.70 -12.40 2.08
N GLY A 634 32.66 -11.86 3.30
CA GLY A 634 33.59 -10.87 3.82
C GLY A 634 34.37 -11.33 5.05
N GLY A 635 35.27 -10.45 5.51
CA GLY A 635 36.19 -10.69 6.62
C GLY A 635 37.61 -10.28 6.23
N ALA A 636 37.94 -9.01 6.44
CA ALA A 636 39.25 -8.48 6.08
C ALA A 636 40.31 -8.92 7.09
N GLY A 637 41.25 -9.77 6.67
CA GLY A 637 42.58 -9.91 7.27
C GLY A 637 42.67 -10.53 8.67
N GLY A 638 43.44 -11.62 8.79
CA GLY A 638 43.96 -12.09 10.08
C GLY A 638 43.04 -13.04 10.88
N GLY A 639 42.80 -14.25 10.38
CA GLY A 639 42.35 -15.39 11.20
C GLY A 639 40.84 -15.67 11.29
N GLY A 640 39.98 -14.85 10.69
CA GLY A 640 38.54 -15.14 10.59
C GLY A 640 38.22 -16.28 9.60
N SER A 641 37.14 -17.01 9.84
CA SER A 641 36.69 -18.14 8.99
C SER A 641 36.34 -17.79 7.54
N GLY A 642 36.28 -16.50 7.19
CA GLY A 642 35.90 -16.03 5.84
C GLY A 642 34.51 -16.48 5.41
N ALA A 643 33.62 -16.75 6.38
CA ALA A 643 32.26 -17.26 6.18
C ALA A 643 31.17 -16.22 6.50
N LYS A 644 31.53 -14.99 6.89
CA LYS A 644 30.55 -13.92 7.12
C LYS A 644 29.95 -13.49 5.79
N LEU A 645 28.64 -13.62 5.66
CA LEU A 645 27.92 -13.14 4.48
C LEU A 645 27.95 -11.60 4.43
N LEU A 646 28.03 -11.05 3.23
CA LEU A 646 27.85 -9.63 2.97
C LEU A 646 26.37 -9.34 2.69
N GLY A 647 25.92 -8.10 2.92
CA GLY A 647 24.49 -7.76 2.84
C GLY A 647 23.83 -8.11 1.49
N ARG A 648 24.53 -7.96 0.35
CA ARG A 648 24.02 -8.39 -0.96
C ARG A 648 23.85 -9.92 -1.06
N ALA A 649 24.75 -10.67 -0.44
CA ALA A 649 24.69 -12.12 -0.40
C ALA A 649 23.49 -12.57 0.43
N GLU A 650 23.32 -12.01 1.64
CA GLU A 650 22.15 -12.25 2.49
C GLU A 650 20.85 -11.94 1.76
N GLN A 651 20.78 -10.80 1.08
CA GLN A 651 19.61 -10.40 0.28
C GLN A 651 19.31 -11.43 -0.82
N SER A 652 20.33 -11.89 -1.57
CA SER A 652 20.12 -12.91 -2.60
C SER A 652 19.64 -14.24 -2.02
N LEU A 653 20.12 -14.64 -0.82
CA LEU A 653 19.66 -15.86 -0.17
C LEU A 653 18.20 -15.73 0.31
N ARG A 654 17.76 -14.55 0.76
CA ARG A 654 16.34 -14.31 1.05
C ARG A 654 15.44 -14.49 -0.17
N GLU A 655 15.92 -14.07 -1.33
CA GLU A 655 15.21 -14.29 -2.60
C GLU A 655 15.22 -15.78 -2.99
N VAL A 656 16.36 -16.48 -2.88
CA VAL A 656 16.42 -17.93 -3.11
C VAL A 656 15.43 -18.69 -2.22
N ALA A 657 15.37 -18.36 -0.93
CA ALA A 657 14.42 -18.98 0.00
C ALA A 657 12.96 -18.78 -0.44
N SER A 658 12.64 -17.65 -1.06
CA SER A 658 11.30 -17.38 -1.60
C SER A 658 10.98 -18.26 -2.82
N LEU A 659 11.97 -18.57 -3.65
CA LEU A 659 11.82 -19.49 -4.79
C LEU A 659 11.67 -20.95 -4.33
N THR A 660 12.43 -21.38 -3.31
CA THR A 660 12.38 -22.78 -2.84
C THR A 660 11.11 -23.08 -2.03
N LYS A 661 10.52 -22.07 -1.37
CA LYS A 661 9.22 -22.14 -0.67
C LYS A 661 8.07 -22.64 -1.56
N ILE A 662 8.18 -22.49 -2.89
CA ILE A 662 7.17 -22.95 -3.84
C ILE A 662 7.03 -24.48 -3.81
N TYR A 663 8.11 -25.21 -3.52
CA TYR A 663 8.10 -26.67 -3.41
C TYR A 663 8.64 -27.10 -2.05
N PRO A 664 7.88 -26.92 -0.97
CA PRO A 664 8.38 -27.07 0.40
C PRO A 664 8.85 -28.50 0.71
N ALA A 665 8.30 -29.51 0.02
CA ALA A 665 8.68 -30.91 0.17
C ALA A 665 9.94 -31.31 -0.62
N SER A 666 10.39 -30.49 -1.59
CA SER A 666 11.53 -30.83 -2.44
C SER A 666 12.86 -30.68 -1.70
N VAL A 667 13.72 -31.69 -1.86
CA VAL A 667 15.09 -31.66 -1.35
C VAL A 667 15.90 -30.62 -2.10
N CYS A 668 16.57 -29.75 -1.34
CA CYS A 668 17.51 -28.77 -1.86
C CYS A 668 18.94 -29.19 -1.50
N SER A 669 19.89 -29.02 -2.41
CA SER A 669 21.31 -29.24 -2.12
C SER A 669 22.09 -27.94 -2.16
N ILE A 670 22.93 -27.72 -1.16
CA ILE A 670 23.90 -26.63 -1.09
C ILE A 670 25.27 -27.22 -1.37
N GLU A 671 25.80 -26.94 -2.55
CA GLU A 671 27.13 -27.36 -2.95
C GLU A 671 28.15 -26.27 -2.66
N THR A 672 29.12 -26.58 -1.82
CA THR A 672 30.26 -25.70 -1.54
C THR A 672 31.58 -26.35 -1.97
N PRO A 673 32.48 -25.60 -2.63
CA PRO A 673 33.77 -26.14 -3.02
C PRO A 673 34.63 -26.42 -1.79
N SER A 674 35.25 -27.61 -1.72
CA SER A 674 36.17 -27.93 -0.62
C SER A 674 37.54 -27.31 -0.91
N GLY A 675 37.82 -26.21 -0.22
CA GLY A 675 39.07 -25.46 -0.34
C GLY A 675 39.81 -25.33 0.99
N PRO A 676 41.11 -24.98 0.97
CA PRO A 676 41.91 -24.73 2.18
C PRO A 676 41.29 -23.67 3.10
N HIS A 677 40.46 -22.79 2.55
CA HIS A 677 39.76 -21.71 3.24
C HIS A 677 38.38 -22.09 3.80
N ASP A 678 37.87 -23.30 3.52
CA ASP A 678 36.57 -23.78 4.02
C ASP A 678 36.66 -25.23 4.56
N LYS A 679 37.75 -25.54 5.28
CA LYS A 679 38.05 -26.90 5.79
C LYS A 679 36.94 -27.50 6.67
N LEU A 680 36.07 -26.67 7.23
CA LEU A 680 35.00 -27.09 8.16
C LEU A 680 33.59 -26.91 7.56
N GLY A 681 33.49 -26.60 6.26
CA GLY A 681 32.22 -26.33 5.58
C GLY A 681 31.45 -25.17 6.19
N LEU A 682 32.16 -24.17 6.73
CA LEU A 682 31.56 -23.04 7.44
C LEU A 682 30.79 -22.14 6.48
N ARG A 683 31.21 -22.02 5.22
CA ARG A 683 30.45 -21.26 4.21
C ARG A 683 29.14 -21.94 3.86
N GLY A 684 29.17 -23.27 3.67
CA GLY A 684 27.95 -24.05 3.43
C GLY A 684 26.98 -23.93 4.60
N LYS A 685 27.48 -24.04 5.84
CA LYS A 685 26.69 -23.83 7.06
C LYS A 685 26.16 -22.40 7.18
N ALA A 686 26.93 -21.39 6.81
CA ALA A 686 26.48 -19.99 6.83
C ALA A 686 25.36 -19.75 5.81
N VAL A 687 25.46 -20.31 4.60
CA VAL A 687 24.39 -20.24 3.60
C VAL A 687 23.16 -21.00 4.03
N LEU A 688 23.32 -22.21 4.59
CA LEU A 688 22.21 -22.98 5.14
C LEU A 688 21.50 -22.19 6.26
N ALA A 689 22.26 -21.63 7.20
CA ALA A 689 21.72 -20.80 8.27
C ALA A 689 20.96 -19.59 7.71
N ALA A 690 21.50 -18.91 6.71
CA ALA A 690 20.84 -17.76 6.09
C ALA A 690 19.57 -18.14 5.28
N LEU A 691 19.55 -19.28 4.59
CA LEU A 691 18.37 -19.78 3.89
C LEU A 691 17.27 -20.18 4.88
N LYS A 692 17.63 -20.88 5.96
CA LYS A 692 16.73 -21.18 7.07
C LYS A 692 16.21 -19.91 7.72
N ALA A 693 17.08 -18.95 8.02
CA ALA A 693 16.72 -17.63 8.57
C ALA A 693 15.75 -16.85 7.67
N ALA A 694 15.84 -17.03 6.36
CA ALA A 694 14.90 -16.47 5.40
C ALA A 694 13.59 -17.28 5.24
N GLY A 695 13.46 -18.38 5.98
CA GLY A 695 12.29 -19.25 6.04
C GLY A 695 12.15 -20.26 4.94
N ALA A 696 13.24 -20.69 4.31
CA ALA A 696 13.16 -21.82 3.40
C ALA A 696 12.76 -23.10 4.18
N PRO A 697 11.56 -23.69 3.92
CA PRO A 697 11.08 -24.85 4.66
C PRO A 697 11.69 -26.17 4.16
N ASN A 698 12.44 -26.10 3.06
CA ASN A 698 12.96 -27.26 2.34
C ASN A 698 13.95 -28.06 3.20
N PRO A 699 13.98 -29.40 3.09
CA PRO A 699 15.12 -30.17 3.57
C PRO A 699 16.37 -29.82 2.75
N PHE A 700 17.47 -29.49 3.43
CA PHE A 700 18.74 -29.10 2.79
C PHE A 700 19.85 -30.11 3.03
N GLU A 701 20.51 -30.52 1.95
CA GLU A 701 21.71 -31.34 1.96
C GLU A 701 22.96 -30.49 1.71
N LEU A 702 23.94 -30.55 2.62
CA LEU A 702 25.25 -29.93 2.39
C LEU A 702 26.16 -30.90 1.63
N ARG A 703 26.59 -30.51 0.43
CA ARG A 703 27.48 -31.31 -0.43
C ARG A 703 28.80 -30.59 -0.64
N CYS A 704 29.91 -31.34 -0.61
CA CYS A 704 31.22 -30.83 -0.99
C CYS A 704 31.52 -31.14 -2.46
N SER A 705 31.55 -30.11 -3.30
CA SER A 705 31.77 -30.26 -4.74
C SER A 705 33.27 -30.31 -5.08
N GLY A 706 33.94 -31.41 -4.75
CA GLY A 706 35.31 -31.73 -5.20
C GLY A 706 36.42 -30.71 -4.91
N PRO A 707 37.68 -31.01 -5.27
CA PRO A 707 38.82 -30.15 -4.98
C PRO A 707 38.75 -28.81 -5.75
N TYR A 708 39.09 -27.75 -5.04
CA TYR A 708 39.16 -26.36 -5.52
C TYR A 708 39.88 -26.20 -6.88
N HIS A 709 39.29 -25.45 -7.82
CA HIS A 709 39.91 -25.19 -9.12
C HIS A 709 41.17 -24.31 -8.94
N PRO A 710 42.36 -24.72 -9.41
CA PRO A 710 43.65 -24.09 -9.07
C PRO A 710 43.85 -22.68 -9.63
N ARG A 711 42.94 -22.16 -10.47
CA ARG A 711 43.04 -20.82 -11.10
C ARG A 711 42.41 -19.67 -10.28
N GLY A 712 42.21 -19.83 -8.96
CA GLY A 712 41.74 -18.73 -8.11
C GLY A 712 40.32 -18.22 -8.44
N SER A 713 39.50 -19.02 -9.10
CA SER A 713 38.10 -18.68 -9.37
C SER A 713 37.31 -18.67 -8.06
N LEU A 714 36.52 -17.60 -7.86
CA LEU A 714 35.61 -17.44 -6.71
C LEU A 714 34.78 -18.70 -6.45
N PRO A 715 34.40 -18.97 -5.17
CA PRO A 715 33.65 -20.17 -4.82
C PRO A 715 32.32 -20.18 -5.58
N LEU A 716 32.18 -21.11 -6.52
CA LEU A 716 30.88 -21.44 -7.12
C LEU A 716 30.07 -22.18 -6.05
N LEU A 717 29.36 -21.41 -5.22
CA LEU A 717 28.33 -21.97 -4.37
C LEU A 717 27.10 -22.20 -5.24
N ARG A 718 26.52 -23.41 -5.17
CA ARG A 718 25.28 -23.73 -5.88
C ARG A 718 24.22 -24.11 -4.86
N VAL A 719 23.04 -23.56 -5.02
CA VAL A 719 21.82 -24.06 -4.38
C VAL A 719 21.00 -24.66 -5.52
N GLN A 720 20.56 -25.89 -5.36
CA GLN A 720 19.73 -26.59 -6.34
C GLN A 720 18.52 -27.21 -5.67
N ILE A 721 17.39 -27.22 -6.36
CA ILE A 721 16.18 -27.95 -6.00
C ILE A 721 16.07 -29.22 -6.86
N SER A 722 15.60 -30.31 -6.27
CA SER A 722 15.26 -31.56 -6.96
C SER A 722 13.76 -31.74 -6.97
N LEU A 723 13.15 -31.77 -8.15
CA LEU A 723 11.71 -32.09 -8.30
C LEU A 723 11.51 -33.58 -8.60
N VAL A 724 12.52 -34.23 -9.17
CA VAL A 724 12.52 -35.67 -9.43
C VAL A 724 13.14 -36.41 -8.25
N ASP A 725 12.51 -37.49 -7.80
CA ASP A 725 13.09 -38.39 -6.81
C ASP A 725 14.18 -39.26 -7.46
N LYS A 726 15.43 -38.77 -7.40
CA LYS A 726 16.60 -39.48 -7.93
C LYS A 726 16.96 -40.73 -7.11
N SER A 727 16.32 -40.97 -5.96
CA SER A 727 16.53 -42.17 -5.17
C SER A 727 15.81 -43.40 -5.75
N ASN A 728 14.87 -43.20 -6.68
CA ASN A 728 14.16 -44.27 -7.39
C ASN A 728 14.68 -44.44 -8.84
N PRO A 729 15.65 -45.35 -9.10
CA PRO A 729 16.31 -45.48 -10.40
C PRO A 729 15.38 -45.90 -11.56
N SER A 730 14.15 -46.34 -11.27
CA SER A 730 13.15 -46.67 -12.29
C SER A 730 12.58 -45.44 -13.01
N GLU A 731 12.42 -44.30 -12.32
CA GLU A 731 11.92 -43.04 -12.89
C GLU A 731 13.00 -42.31 -13.71
N ALA A 732 14.27 -42.42 -13.32
CA ALA A 732 15.40 -41.80 -14.01
C ALA A 732 15.66 -42.38 -15.42
N GLN A 733 15.17 -43.59 -15.71
CA GLN A 733 15.29 -44.21 -17.03
C GLN A 733 14.15 -43.84 -17.99
N ALA A 734 12.95 -43.52 -17.48
CA ALA A 734 11.82 -43.06 -18.29
C ALA A 734 12.03 -41.63 -18.82
N THR A 735 12.54 -40.73 -17.96
CA THR A 735 12.82 -39.32 -18.28
C THR A 735 13.87 -39.15 -19.38
N ASN A 736 14.89 -40.01 -19.44
CA ASN A 736 15.92 -39.95 -20.48
C ASN A 736 15.44 -40.36 -21.89
N ARG A 737 14.33 -41.10 -22.02
CA ARG A 737 13.78 -41.49 -23.33
C ARG A 737 12.93 -40.38 -23.97
N GLY A 738 12.20 -39.59 -23.19
CA GLY A 738 11.37 -38.50 -23.72
C GLY A 738 12.16 -37.28 -24.22
N LEU A 739 13.33 -37.00 -23.63
CA LEU A 739 14.18 -35.85 -23.99
C LEU A 739 14.83 -35.96 -25.39
N GLN A 740 14.93 -37.15 -25.97
CA GLN A 740 15.46 -37.33 -27.33
C GLN A 740 14.45 -36.93 -28.43
N ASP A 741 13.14 -36.96 -28.16
CA ASP A 741 12.12 -36.60 -29.15
C ASP A 741 11.71 -35.11 -29.10
N VAL A 742 11.77 -34.47 -27.93
CA VAL A 742 11.32 -33.07 -27.73
C VAL A 742 12.33 -32.02 -28.23
N THR A 743 13.61 -32.37 -28.36
CA THR A 743 14.66 -31.45 -28.86
C THR A 743 14.47 -31.04 -30.34
N SER A 744 13.49 -31.61 -31.06
CA SER A 744 13.14 -31.22 -32.42
C SER A 744 12.14 -30.05 -32.54
N ILE A 745 11.45 -29.66 -31.46
CA ILE A 745 10.36 -28.65 -31.49
C ILE A 745 10.78 -27.29 -30.87
N ALA A 746 11.84 -27.25 -30.07
CA ALA A 746 12.28 -26.03 -29.38
C ALA A 746 13.33 -25.23 -30.16
N THR A 747 12.95 -24.62 -31.29
CA THR A 747 13.68 -23.47 -31.86
C THR A 747 12.70 -22.37 -32.30
N LEU A 748 12.28 -21.54 -31.34
CA LEU A 748 11.72 -20.22 -31.62
C LEU A 748 12.79 -19.16 -31.29
N PRO A 749 12.93 -18.08 -32.09
CA PRO A 749 14.10 -17.22 -32.00
C PRO A 749 14.00 -16.23 -30.83
N GLU A 750 15.01 -16.20 -29.97
CA GLU A 750 15.27 -15.25 -28.87
C GLU A 750 15.38 -13.75 -29.29
N ARG A 751 14.98 -13.37 -30.50
CA ARG A 751 15.23 -12.02 -31.07
C ARG A 751 14.15 -10.95 -30.82
N ALA A 752 13.10 -11.23 -30.06
CA ALA A 752 11.98 -10.29 -29.88
C ALA A 752 12.07 -9.35 -28.66
N LEU A 753 13.00 -9.56 -27.72
CA LEU A 753 13.01 -8.81 -26.45
C LEU A 753 14.03 -7.64 -26.37
N SER A 754 14.87 -7.40 -27.40
CA SER A 754 15.90 -6.35 -27.33
C SER A 754 15.59 -5.05 -28.09
N LEU A 755 14.38 -4.86 -28.64
CA LEU A 755 14.08 -3.73 -29.55
C LEU A 755 13.02 -2.71 -29.06
N ARG A 756 12.61 -2.73 -27.79
CA ARG A 756 11.62 -1.76 -27.25
C ARG A 756 12.14 -0.75 -26.23
N ARG A 757 13.45 -0.52 -26.16
CA ARG A 757 14.03 0.59 -25.37
C ARG A 757 14.82 1.53 -26.28
N THR A 758 14.13 2.21 -27.19
CA THR A 758 14.56 3.47 -27.83
C THR A 758 13.43 3.97 -28.74
N SER A 759 12.41 4.61 -28.16
CA SER A 759 11.64 5.73 -28.77
C SER A 759 10.36 6.00 -27.96
N ALA A 760 10.43 7.03 -27.12
CA ALA A 760 9.38 7.95 -26.64
C ALA A 760 9.81 8.45 -25.25
#